data_AF-A0A849CKK8-F1
#
_entry.id   AF-A0A849CKK8-F1
#
_cell.length_a   1.000
_cell.length_b   1.000
_cell.length_c   1.000
_cell.angle_alpha   90.00
_cell.angle_beta   90.00
_cell.angle_gamma   90.00
#
_symmetry.space_group_name_H-M   'P 1'
#
loop_
_entity.id
_entity.type
_entity.pdbx_description
1 polymer ?
#
loop_
_entity_poly.entity_id
_entity_poly.type
_entity_poly.pdbx_seq_one_letter_code
_entity_poly.pdbx_strand_id
1 'polypeptide(L)'
;MSAGSIRRAQLVTPFGVGAMSVLVNGTSVITAGLDHWYVIDSPATIELGEYQAHDWRLEARLRVREFRLPPDYRRRPKGQDARNTNLKVPVLRFPRWSFCMYCKRLELSPLTMAAPVECPDPKHAHGPGESKKKPPRMSQVPFVAICARGHLDDFPFREWVHRSLRPSCGGTLRLESRGGGGLEGQVVICDTGNKPKGCGAERSLEGIMNSRWDNQVERTHLTDQLVSIQSPFYCKGARPWLAELDGICGEPLRGALRGAGNVYFPKVESSIYLPRQVGAVSATMHELLNRADVRPILSILNRIFGAAVTAAQIRADLPLELFKPISDAELLAGYRDMFGLGGSTATALPDNGTAGDENDAEEGAETLTGNEEWRHPEFQLLRETPVDDLLTSKETGVHRELSGFLDRVRQVETLTETRALRGFTRVRDESLKLTLGKNLLRRHQLSAEQDWLPAYVVKGEGIYLELNQQRLEAWEQRSEVVARAQKITENHGDVARLRGLPGRAVSPRFVLLHTLGHLLINELVFACGYSSASLRERLYVSDTPKRRMAGLLIYTAAGDSEGTMGGLVRMARPESLWSVVANAISDAKWCSTDPVCMDAGEKGQGPDSCNLAACHGCALLPETSCEEFNRFLDRGVVVGTFLHPRLGYFSDLLAD
;
A
#
# COMPACT_ATOMS: atom_id res chain seq x y z
N MET A 1 22.94 -14.47 -12.98
CA MET A 1 22.03 -13.41 -12.48
C MET A 1 21.37 -13.92 -11.22
N SER A 2 21.49 -13.21 -10.10
CA SER A 2 20.69 -13.54 -8.91
C SER A 2 19.24 -13.16 -9.20
N ALA A 3 18.46 -14.13 -9.67
CA ALA A 3 17.02 -13.96 -9.80
C ALA A 3 16.39 -14.21 -8.43
N GLY A 4 15.51 -13.32 -8.00
CA GLY A 4 14.58 -13.56 -6.90
C GLY A 4 13.19 -13.79 -7.47
N SER A 5 12.40 -14.64 -6.81
CA SER A 5 10.96 -14.76 -7.06
C SER A 5 10.21 -13.85 -6.11
N ILE A 6 9.30 -13.05 -6.63
CA ILE A 6 8.38 -12.21 -5.86
C ILE A 6 6.96 -12.42 -6.39
N ARG A 7 5.95 -12.40 -5.51
CA ARG A 7 4.56 -12.53 -5.94
C ARG A 7 4.12 -11.25 -6.67
N ARG A 8 3.21 -11.37 -7.62
CA ARG A 8 2.72 -10.19 -8.38
C ARG A 8 2.01 -9.19 -7.48
N ALA A 9 1.18 -9.65 -6.54
CA ALA A 9 0.52 -8.78 -5.56
C ALA A 9 1.52 -7.92 -4.78
N GLN A 10 2.66 -8.53 -4.41
CA GLN A 10 3.74 -7.86 -3.68
C GLN A 10 4.41 -6.73 -4.47
N LEU A 11 4.36 -6.76 -5.80
CA LEU A 11 4.85 -5.67 -6.67
C LEU A 11 3.90 -4.48 -6.78
N VAL A 12 2.69 -4.58 -6.21
CA VAL A 12 1.81 -3.44 -5.98
C VAL A 12 1.97 -2.98 -4.53
N THR A 13 1.89 -3.90 -3.58
CA THR A 13 2.16 -3.65 -2.16
C THR A 13 2.60 -4.93 -1.44
N PRO A 14 3.68 -4.93 -0.63
CA PRO A 14 4.43 -3.76 -0.14
C PRO A 14 5.69 -3.39 -0.98
N PHE A 15 6.09 -4.21 -1.95
CA PHE A 15 7.38 -4.09 -2.66
C PHE A 15 7.24 -3.48 -4.07
N GLY A 16 6.31 -2.54 -4.23
CA GLY A 16 6.10 -1.82 -5.50
C GLY A 16 7.24 -0.90 -5.90
N VAL A 17 7.02 -0.06 -6.92
CA VAL A 17 8.05 0.85 -7.46
C VAL A 17 8.65 1.71 -6.35
N GLY A 18 9.98 1.79 -6.29
CA GLY A 18 10.69 2.54 -5.26
C GLY A 18 10.77 1.84 -3.90
N ALA A 19 10.08 0.74 -3.67
CA ALA A 19 10.21 -0.03 -2.44
C ALA A 19 11.54 -0.79 -2.40
N MET A 20 12.10 -0.95 -1.21
CA MET A 20 13.27 -1.79 -0.98
C MET A 20 12.85 -3.19 -0.55
N SER A 21 13.57 -4.21 -1.02
CA SER A 21 13.40 -5.60 -0.60
C SER A 21 14.76 -6.28 -0.50
N VAL A 22 14.84 -7.37 0.27
CA VAL A 22 16.07 -8.16 0.44
C VAL A 22 15.89 -9.50 -0.25
N LEU A 23 16.76 -9.79 -1.21
CA LEU A 23 16.79 -11.08 -1.89
C LEU A 23 17.34 -12.17 -0.96
N VAL A 24 17.05 -13.44 -1.29
CA VAL A 24 17.51 -14.62 -0.52
C VAL A 24 19.03 -14.63 -0.28
N ASN A 25 19.81 -14.03 -1.18
CA ASN A 25 21.26 -13.94 -1.04
C ASN A 25 21.74 -12.77 -0.16
N GLY A 26 20.83 -12.11 0.58
CA GLY A 26 21.10 -10.97 1.45
C GLY A 26 21.28 -9.62 0.74
N THR A 27 21.19 -9.58 -0.60
CA THR A 27 21.33 -8.34 -1.37
C THR A 27 20.05 -7.53 -1.28
N SER A 28 20.16 -6.29 -0.82
CA SER A 28 19.09 -5.30 -0.83
C SER A 28 18.97 -4.67 -2.21
N VAL A 29 17.75 -4.65 -2.71
CA VAL A 29 17.40 -4.12 -4.02
C VAL A 29 16.23 -3.16 -3.91
N ILE A 30 16.10 -2.27 -4.89
CA ILE A 30 14.98 -1.35 -5.03
C ILE A 30 14.25 -1.65 -6.35
N THR A 31 12.92 -1.73 -6.32
CA THR A 31 12.09 -2.00 -7.50
C THR A 31 12.11 -0.81 -8.45
N ALA A 32 12.46 -1.04 -9.72
CA ALA A 32 12.61 0.03 -10.70
C ALA A 32 11.27 0.62 -11.17
N GLY A 33 11.34 1.81 -11.76
CA GLY A 33 10.20 2.54 -12.34
C GLY A 33 9.40 1.77 -13.40
N LEU A 34 8.16 2.21 -13.60
CA LEU A 34 7.22 1.62 -14.56
C LEU A 34 7.68 1.70 -16.01
N ASP A 35 8.58 2.64 -16.32
CA ASP A 35 9.19 2.81 -17.64
C ASP A 35 9.86 1.52 -18.16
N HIS A 36 10.20 0.59 -17.27
CA HIS A 36 10.96 -0.60 -17.60
C HIS A 36 10.20 -1.93 -17.47
N TRP A 37 8.92 -1.93 -17.07
CA TRP A 37 8.18 -3.16 -16.76
C TRP A 37 7.83 -4.00 -18.01
N TYR A 38 7.59 -3.36 -19.14
CA TYR A 38 7.24 -4.03 -20.40
C TYR A 38 8.24 -3.70 -21.52
N VAL A 39 9.51 -3.46 -21.16
CA VAL A 39 10.56 -3.23 -22.15
C VAL A 39 11.16 -4.57 -22.54
N ILE A 40 11.11 -4.88 -23.83
CA ILE A 40 11.77 -6.05 -24.43
C ILE A 40 12.43 -5.66 -25.75
N ASP A 41 13.31 -6.54 -26.24
CA ASP A 41 14.09 -6.31 -27.46
C ASP A 41 13.23 -6.26 -28.74
N SER A 42 12.00 -6.83 -28.74
CA SER A 42 11.10 -6.83 -29.91
C SER A 42 9.63 -6.57 -29.51
N PRO A 43 9.06 -5.39 -29.83
CA PRO A 43 7.67 -5.05 -29.48
C PRO A 43 6.62 -6.06 -29.98
N ALA A 44 6.90 -6.80 -31.05
CA ALA A 44 6.01 -7.81 -31.63
C ALA A 44 5.78 -9.03 -30.72
N THR A 45 6.59 -9.21 -29.67
CA THR A 45 6.45 -10.34 -28.73
C THR A 45 5.80 -9.93 -27.40
N ILE A 46 5.24 -8.71 -27.29
CA ILE A 46 4.39 -8.32 -26.17
C ILE A 46 2.92 -8.35 -26.60
N GLU A 47 2.11 -8.98 -25.76
CA GLU A 47 0.66 -8.90 -25.80
C GLU A 47 0.18 -8.25 -24.50
N LEU A 48 0.05 -6.92 -24.52
CA LEU A 48 -0.37 -6.13 -23.35
C LEU A 48 -1.79 -6.48 -22.87
N GLY A 49 -2.64 -7.00 -23.77
CA GLY A 49 -4.02 -7.39 -23.45
C GLY A 49 -4.12 -8.36 -22.27
N GLU A 50 -3.17 -9.29 -22.12
CA GLU A 50 -3.12 -10.24 -21.00
C GLU A 50 -2.80 -9.57 -19.65
N TYR A 51 -2.18 -8.40 -19.68
CA TYR A 51 -1.78 -7.66 -18.49
C TYR A 51 -2.75 -6.54 -18.14
N GLN A 52 -3.66 -6.17 -19.05
CA GLN A 52 -4.61 -5.10 -18.78
C GLN A 52 -5.71 -5.56 -17.83
N ALA A 53 -5.98 -4.76 -16.80
CA ALA A 53 -7.11 -4.89 -15.91
C ALA A 53 -7.95 -3.61 -15.98
N HIS A 54 -9.27 -3.75 -15.96
CA HIS A 54 -10.20 -2.64 -16.03
C HIS A 54 -11.08 -2.57 -14.79
N ASP A 55 -11.20 -1.38 -14.24
CA ASP A 55 -12.14 -1.04 -13.18
C ASP A 55 -12.57 0.41 -13.42
N TRP A 56 -13.72 0.59 -14.05
CA TRP A 56 -14.16 1.89 -14.54
C TRP A 56 -14.23 2.96 -13.45
N ARG A 57 -14.55 2.55 -12.21
CA ARG A 57 -14.73 3.46 -11.10
C ARG A 57 -13.38 3.90 -10.55
N LEU A 58 -12.44 2.96 -10.44
CA LEU A 58 -11.08 3.23 -9.99
C LEU A 58 -10.26 3.98 -11.07
N GLU A 59 -10.47 3.66 -12.35
CA GLU A 59 -9.91 4.38 -13.50
C GLU A 59 -10.35 5.85 -13.49
N ALA A 60 -11.65 6.10 -13.28
CA ALA A 60 -12.18 7.46 -13.16
C ALA A 60 -11.60 8.20 -11.95
N ARG A 61 -11.54 7.55 -10.77
CA ARG A 61 -10.97 8.13 -9.54
C ARG A 61 -9.49 8.47 -9.69
N LEU A 62 -8.70 7.60 -10.33
CA LEU A 62 -7.26 7.74 -10.51
C LEU A 62 -6.87 8.46 -11.81
N ARG A 63 -7.85 8.82 -12.65
CA ARG A 63 -7.66 9.52 -13.93
C ARG A 63 -6.62 8.81 -14.79
N VAL A 64 -6.84 7.52 -14.99
CA VAL A 64 -6.00 6.67 -15.84
C VAL A 64 -6.88 5.99 -16.86
N ARG A 65 -6.30 5.64 -18.01
CA ARG A 65 -7.00 4.92 -19.07
C ARG A 65 -7.17 3.45 -18.73
N GLU A 66 -6.18 2.86 -18.06
CA GLU A 66 -6.15 1.43 -17.79
C GLU A 66 -5.26 1.10 -16.59
N PHE A 67 -5.45 -0.09 -16.03
CA PHE A 67 -4.49 -0.69 -15.13
C PHE A 67 -3.71 -1.80 -15.81
N ARG A 68 -2.48 -2.03 -15.33
CA ARG A 68 -1.66 -3.15 -15.79
C ARG A 68 -1.17 -4.00 -14.63
N LEU A 69 -1.36 -5.30 -14.73
CA LEU A 69 -0.87 -6.29 -13.80
C LEU A 69 0.64 -6.45 -13.95
N PRO A 70 1.46 -6.43 -12.88
CA PRO A 70 2.91 -6.58 -12.95
C PRO A 70 3.33 -7.76 -13.85
N PRO A 71 4.34 -7.63 -14.71
CA PRO A 71 4.72 -8.70 -15.63
C PRO A 71 5.12 -9.98 -14.87
N ASP A 72 4.78 -11.13 -15.43
CA ASP A 72 5.11 -12.43 -14.86
C ASP A 72 6.19 -13.16 -15.69
N TYR A 73 7.12 -13.81 -15.01
CA TYR A 73 8.22 -14.50 -15.68
C TYR A 73 7.77 -15.88 -16.20
N ARG A 74 7.58 -15.99 -17.51
CA ARG A 74 7.32 -17.27 -18.21
C ARG A 74 8.54 -17.70 -19.00
N ARG A 75 8.92 -18.98 -18.89
CA ARG A 75 9.95 -19.55 -19.77
C ARG A 75 9.34 -19.82 -21.15
N ARG A 76 10.11 -19.56 -22.21
CA ARG A 76 9.68 -19.85 -23.58
C ARG A 76 9.46 -21.36 -23.77
N PRO A 77 8.22 -21.82 -24.06
CA PRO A 77 7.98 -23.22 -24.39
C PRO A 77 8.52 -23.52 -25.80
N LYS A 78 8.94 -24.78 -26.06
CA LYS A 78 9.31 -25.21 -27.41
C LYS A 78 8.04 -25.40 -28.25
N GLY A 79 7.94 -24.72 -29.39
CA GLY A 79 6.84 -24.90 -30.36
C GLY A 79 5.51 -24.23 -30.02
N GLN A 80 5.44 -23.40 -28.97
CA GLN A 80 4.28 -22.55 -28.65
C GLN A 80 4.59 -21.07 -28.93
N ASP A 81 3.56 -20.24 -28.80
CA ASP A 81 3.66 -18.79 -28.92
C ASP A 81 4.77 -18.25 -28.00
N ALA A 82 5.61 -17.37 -28.55
CA ALA A 82 6.72 -16.76 -27.85
C ALA A 82 6.34 -15.44 -27.15
N ARG A 83 5.09 -14.99 -27.30
CA ARG A 83 4.58 -13.77 -26.67
C ARG A 83 4.67 -13.83 -25.14
N ASN A 84 4.95 -12.67 -24.54
CA ASN A 84 5.02 -12.49 -23.08
C ASN A 84 6.00 -13.42 -22.34
N THR A 85 7.00 -13.97 -23.04
CA THR A 85 8.05 -14.82 -22.43
C THR A 85 9.23 -13.97 -21.96
N ASN A 86 9.89 -14.41 -20.89
CA ASN A 86 11.07 -13.75 -20.29
C ASN A 86 10.88 -12.30 -19.81
N LEU A 87 9.63 -11.85 -19.62
CA LEU A 87 9.35 -10.58 -18.95
C LEU A 87 9.84 -10.62 -17.50
N LYS A 88 10.45 -9.52 -17.06
CA LYS A 88 11.01 -9.40 -15.70
C LYS A 88 10.76 -7.99 -15.19
N VAL A 89 10.46 -7.87 -13.90
CA VAL A 89 10.52 -6.56 -13.23
C VAL A 89 11.98 -6.25 -12.89
N PRO A 90 12.54 -5.15 -13.41
CA PRO A 90 13.91 -4.77 -13.09
C PRO A 90 14.02 -4.27 -11.65
N VAL A 91 15.14 -4.62 -11.02
CA VAL A 91 15.50 -4.15 -9.69
C VAL A 91 16.95 -3.68 -9.71
N LEU A 92 17.26 -2.68 -8.88
CA LEU A 92 18.59 -2.08 -8.79
C LEU A 92 19.19 -2.37 -7.42
N ARG A 93 20.51 -2.55 -7.34
CA ARG A 93 21.20 -2.69 -6.05
C ARG A 93 21.13 -1.36 -5.31
N PHE A 94 20.51 -1.35 -4.13
CA PHE A 94 20.43 -0.16 -3.29
C PHE A 94 20.32 -0.55 -1.80
N PRO A 95 21.07 0.10 -0.88
CA PRO A 95 21.98 1.23 -1.07
C PRO A 95 23.22 0.86 -1.90
N ARG A 96 23.90 1.85 -2.48
CA ARG A 96 25.12 1.66 -3.26
C ARG A 96 26.34 1.46 -2.38
N TRP A 97 26.36 2.07 -1.20
CA TRP A 97 27.43 1.88 -0.23
C TRP A 97 27.42 0.46 0.32
N SER A 98 28.60 -0.16 0.32
CA SER A 98 28.87 -1.44 0.96
C SER A 98 30.07 -1.31 1.89
N PHE A 99 30.10 -2.10 2.96
CA PHE A 99 31.24 -2.19 3.86
C PHE A 99 31.83 -3.62 3.87
N CYS A 100 33.14 -3.70 4.03
CA CYS A 100 33.84 -4.97 4.20
C CYS A 100 33.70 -5.44 5.65
N MET A 101 33.28 -6.68 5.87
CA MET A 101 33.13 -7.21 7.23
C MET A 101 34.46 -7.33 7.99
N TYR A 102 35.58 -7.49 7.28
CA TYR A 102 36.90 -7.69 7.85
C TYR A 102 37.62 -6.35 8.09
N CYS A 103 37.88 -5.59 7.04
CA CYS A 103 38.63 -4.35 7.16
C CYS A 103 37.76 -3.11 7.40
N LYS A 104 36.43 -3.24 7.42
CA LYS A 104 35.48 -2.13 7.64
C LYS A 104 35.48 -1.03 6.58
N ARG A 105 36.24 -1.19 5.48
CA ARG A 105 36.27 -0.26 4.35
C ARG A 105 34.88 -0.09 3.75
N LEU A 106 34.47 1.16 3.52
CA LEU A 106 33.31 1.56 2.75
C LEU A 106 33.69 1.71 1.28
N GLU A 107 32.82 1.23 0.40
CA GLU A 107 32.97 1.32 -1.06
C GLU A 107 31.62 1.66 -1.69
N LEU A 108 31.61 2.61 -2.61
CA LEU A 108 30.40 3.02 -3.34
C LEU A 108 30.35 2.28 -4.67
N SER A 109 29.30 1.48 -4.88
CA SER A 109 29.11 0.72 -6.12
C SER A 109 28.09 1.38 -7.06
N PRO A 110 28.11 1.09 -8.38
CA PRO A 110 27.08 1.57 -9.29
C PRO A 110 25.71 0.93 -9.00
N LEU A 111 24.61 1.55 -9.46
CA LEU A 111 23.26 0.99 -9.42
C LEU A 111 23.11 -0.20 -10.38
N THR A 112 23.77 -1.31 -10.10
CA THR A 112 23.72 -2.51 -10.95
C THR A 112 23.82 -3.79 -10.12
N MET A 113 23.19 -4.84 -10.62
CA MET A 113 23.29 -6.20 -10.09
C MET A 113 24.22 -7.11 -10.92
N ALA A 114 24.91 -6.55 -11.93
CA ALA A 114 25.72 -7.33 -12.88
C ALA A 114 26.88 -8.10 -12.22
N ALA A 115 27.58 -7.47 -11.27
CA ALA A 115 28.71 -8.06 -10.56
C ALA A 115 28.55 -7.90 -9.04
N PRO A 116 28.98 -8.88 -8.22
CA PRO A 116 29.05 -8.72 -6.77
C PRO A 116 30.03 -7.58 -6.40
N VAL A 117 29.81 -6.96 -5.24
CA VAL A 117 30.76 -5.98 -4.69
C VAL A 117 31.80 -6.72 -3.86
N GLU A 118 33.06 -6.66 -4.29
CA GLU A 118 34.20 -7.28 -3.60
C GLU A 118 35.09 -6.19 -3.01
N CYS A 119 35.75 -6.48 -1.89
CA CYS A 119 36.58 -5.48 -1.23
C CYS A 119 37.88 -5.23 -2.01
N PRO A 120 38.17 -3.98 -2.44
CA PRO A 120 39.36 -3.67 -3.21
C PRO A 120 40.58 -3.32 -2.33
N ASP A 121 40.53 -3.60 -1.02
CA ASP A 121 41.66 -3.34 -0.12
C ASP A 121 42.82 -4.31 -0.45
N PRO A 122 44.05 -3.80 -0.69
CA PRO A 122 45.21 -4.66 -0.99
C PRO A 122 45.51 -5.70 0.08
N LYS A 123 45.08 -5.49 1.34
CA LYS A 123 45.19 -6.51 2.40
C LYS A 123 44.39 -7.78 2.11
N HIS A 124 43.46 -7.71 1.16
CA HIS A 124 42.69 -8.86 0.66
C HIS A 124 43.17 -9.34 -0.72
N ALA A 125 44.13 -8.64 -1.34
CA ALA A 125 44.80 -9.07 -2.55
C ALA A 125 46.00 -9.98 -2.20
N HIS A 126 46.29 -10.97 -3.04
CA HIS A 126 47.37 -11.93 -2.78
C HIS A 126 48.73 -11.37 -3.18
N GLY A 127 49.75 -11.76 -2.44
CA GLY A 127 51.13 -11.72 -2.92
C GLY A 127 51.38 -12.78 -4.01
N PRO A 128 52.48 -12.68 -4.77
CA PRO A 128 52.85 -13.70 -5.75
C PRO A 128 53.14 -15.03 -5.03
N GLY A 129 52.35 -16.08 -5.28
CA GLY A 129 52.63 -17.45 -4.81
C GLY A 129 51.62 -18.09 -3.85
N GLU A 130 50.62 -17.35 -3.35
CA GLU A 130 49.55 -17.91 -2.51
C GLU A 130 48.34 -18.40 -3.34
N SER A 131 47.66 -19.45 -2.85
CA SER A 131 46.48 -20.00 -3.50
C SER A 131 45.35 -18.96 -3.60
N LYS A 132 44.79 -18.78 -4.80
CA LYS A 132 43.80 -17.74 -5.16
C LYS A 132 42.55 -17.73 -4.25
N LYS A 133 42.59 -17.09 -3.07
CA LYS A 133 41.39 -16.85 -2.26
C LYS A 133 40.62 -15.64 -2.80
N LYS A 134 39.41 -15.79 -3.30
CA LYS A 134 38.64 -14.65 -3.83
C LYS A 134 38.53 -13.52 -2.79
N PRO A 135 38.66 -12.24 -3.18
CA PRO A 135 38.49 -11.12 -2.25
C PRO A 135 37.12 -11.21 -1.57
N PRO A 136 37.00 -10.75 -0.31
CA PRO A 136 35.77 -10.92 0.44
C PRO A 136 34.65 -10.07 -0.19
N ARG A 137 33.47 -10.69 -0.31
CA ARG A 137 32.26 -9.99 -0.72
C ARG A 137 31.86 -8.98 0.36
N MET A 138 31.49 -7.78 -0.08
CA MET A 138 31.06 -6.70 0.81
C MET A 138 29.55 -6.77 1.06
N SER A 139 29.13 -6.32 2.25
CA SER A 139 27.73 -6.23 2.64
C SER A 139 27.24 -4.78 2.49
N GLN A 140 26.03 -4.57 1.98
CA GLN A 140 25.47 -3.23 1.88
C GLN A 140 25.29 -2.61 3.26
N VAL A 141 25.54 -1.30 3.37
CA VAL A 141 25.32 -0.56 4.62
C VAL A 141 23.82 -0.57 4.98
N PRO A 142 23.47 -0.53 6.27
CA PRO A 142 22.09 -0.49 6.70
C PRO A 142 21.49 0.93 6.65
N PHE A 143 22.24 1.95 6.22
CA PHE A 143 21.85 3.36 6.29
C PHE A 143 21.45 3.95 4.94
N VAL A 144 20.36 4.70 4.93
CA VAL A 144 19.86 5.49 3.80
C VAL A 144 19.48 6.90 4.27
N ALA A 145 19.25 7.80 3.34
CA ALA A 145 18.73 9.13 3.60
C ALA A 145 17.39 9.32 2.88
N ILE A 146 16.38 9.84 3.58
CA ILE A 146 15.01 10.02 3.07
C ILE A 146 14.49 11.42 3.35
N CYS A 147 13.52 11.90 2.57
CA CYS A 147 12.81 13.15 2.83
C CYS A 147 11.29 12.99 2.67
N ALA A 148 10.53 13.96 3.20
CA ALA A 148 9.06 13.95 3.18
C ALA A 148 8.46 13.97 1.76
N ARG A 149 9.17 14.54 0.77
CA ARG A 149 8.78 14.50 -0.66
C ARG A 149 8.94 13.13 -1.34
N GLY A 150 9.33 12.11 -0.58
CA GLY A 150 9.44 10.75 -1.09
C GLY A 150 10.76 10.48 -1.82
N HIS A 151 11.80 11.32 -1.71
CA HIS A 151 13.13 10.95 -2.23
C HIS A 151 13.86 9.97 -1.31
N LEU A 152 14.75 9.18 -1.90
CA LEU A 152 15.60 8.20 -1.21
C LEU A 152 17.00 8.31 -1.79
N ASP A 153 18.00 8.45 -0.93
CA ASP A 153 19.40 8.57 -1.33
C ASP A 153 20.29 7.69 -0.44
N ASP A 154 21.49 7.42 -0.93
CA ASP A 154 22.57 6.89 -0.11
C ASP A 154 22.87 7.85 1.05
N PHE A 155 23.20 7.31 2.23
CA PHE A 155 23.66 8.17 3.32
C PHE A 155 24.96 8.89 2.90
N PRO A 156 25.08 10.22 3.09
CA PRO A 156 26.20 11.01 2.58
C PRO A 156 27.44 10.86 3.48
N PHE A 157 28.04 9.66 3.52
CA PHE A 157 29.16 9.33 4.43
C PHE A 157 30.36 10.27 4.28
N ARG A 158 30.68 10.66 3.04
CA ARG A 158 31.85 11.50 2.77
C ARG A 158 31.60 12.93 3.23
N GLU A 159 30.43 13.50 2.94
CA GLU A 159 30.04 14.83 3.39
C GLU A 159 29.87 14.87 4.93
N TRP A 160 29.32 13.80 5.52
CA TRP A 160 29.12 13.64 6.97
C TRP A 160 30.41 13.69 7.77
N VAL A 161 31.39 12.85 7.41
CA VAL A 161 32.65 12.73 8.17
C VAL A 161 33.52 13.99 8.04
N HIS A 162 33.48 14.67 6.89
CA HIS A 162 34.27 15.87 6.64
C HIS A 162 33.58 17.18 7.00
N ARG A 163 32.31 17.14 7.43
CA ARG A 163 31.50 18.33 7.73
C ARG A 163 31.50 19.36 6.60
N SER A 164 31.34 18.89 5.36
CA SER A 164 31.45 19.75 4.17
C SER A 164 30.46 19.32 3.09
N LEU A 165 29.84 20.30 2.41
CA LEU A 165 28.99 20.06 1.23
C LEU A 165 29.78 19.50 0.05
N ARG A 166 31.07 19.85 -0.04
CA ARG A 166 31.98 19.48 -1.13
C ARG A 166 33.33 19.09 -0.54
N PRO A 167 33.45 17.88 0.04
CA PRO A 167 34.68 17.43 0.66
C PRO A 167 35.80 17.30 -0.39
N SER A 168 36.93 17.97 -0.17
CA SER A 168 38.12 17.87 -1.02
C SER A 168 38.91 16.58 -0.79
N CYS A 169 38.76 15.95 0.38
CA CYS A 169 39.45 14.72 0.71
C CYS A 169 38.80 13.51 0.02
N GLY A 170 39.57 12.86 -0.86
CA GLY A 170 39.22 11.63 -1.56
C GLY A 170 39.55 10.33 -0.79
N GLY A 171 40.02 10.43 0.46
CA GLY A 171 40.49 9.30 1.26
C GLY A 171 39.49 8.16 1.41
N THR A 172 40.00 6.96 1.70
CA THR A 172 39.19 5.76 1.95
C THR A 172 38.43 5.88 3.26
N LEU A 173 37.13 5.58 3.25
CA LEU A 173 36.30 5.62 4.45
C LEU A 173 36.19 4.23 5.09
N ARG A 174 36.08 4.17 6.42
CA ARG A 174 35.79 2.94 7.17
C ARG A 174 34.61 3.17 8.12
N LEU A 175 33.80 2.15 8.34
CA LEU A 175 32.69 2.14 9.29
C LEU A 175 33.00 1.19 10.45
N GLU A 176 33.41 1.74 11.58
CA GLU A 176 33.81 0.97 12.76
C GLU A 176 32.73 1.00 13.85
N SER A 177 32.67 -0.08 14.62
CA SER A 177 31.77 -0.22 15.77
C SER A 177 32.61 -0.18 17.05
N ARG A 178 32.53 0.90 17.82
CA ARG A 178 33.35 1.15 19.03
C ARG A 178 32.67 0.75 20.35
N GLY A 179 31.58 -0.01 20.29
CA GLY A 179 30.76 -0.40 21.45
C GLY A 179 29.59 0.57 21.69
N GLY A 180 28.61 0.17 22.50
CA GLY A 180 27.31 0.84 22.61
C GLY A 180 26.24 0.19 21.73
N GLY A 181 25.00 0.13 22.23
CA GLY A 181 23.88 -0.51 21.54
C GLY A 181 23.23 0.35 20.45
N GLY A 182 23.53 1.64 20.40
CA GLY A 182 22.94 2.60 19.47
C GLY A 182 23.90 3.11 18.38
N LEU A 183 23.49 4.19 17.74
CA LEU A 183 24.21 4.81 16.61
C LEU A 183 25.44 5.61 17.05
N GLU A 184 25.54 5.98 18.33
CA GLU A 184 26.70 6.60 18.95
C GLU A 184 27.97 5.73 18.81
N GLY A 185 27.80 4.40 18.83
CA GLY A 185 28.88 3.43 18.67
C GLY A 185 29.34 3.21 17.23
N GLN A 186 28.58 3.68 16.23
CA GLN A 186 28.91 3.55 14.81
C GLN A 186 29.67 4.78 14.33
N VAL A 187 30.95 4.62 14.02
CA VAL A 187 31.86 5.72 13.70
C VAL A 187 32.39 5.59 12.27
N VAL A 188 32.27 6.66 11.50
CA VAL A 188 32.82 6.77 10.15
C VAL A 188 34.19 7.44 10.26
N ILE A 189 35.21 6.85 9.66
CA ILE A 189 36.61 7.30 9.75
C ILE A 189 37.18 7.47 8.35
N CYS A 190 37.87 8.58 8.09
CA CYS A 190 38.68 8.79 6.89
C CYS A 190 40.11 8.28 7.13
N ASP A 191 40.41 7.09 6.63
CA ASP A 191 41.65 6.35 6.89
C ASP A 191 42.90 7.04 6.30
N THR A 192 43.87 7.35 7.15
CA THR A 192 45.15 7.97 6.77
C THR A 192 46.14 7.02 6.13
N GLY A 193 45.94 5.70 6.28
CA GLY A 193 46.89 4.66 5.88
C GLY A 193 46.80 4.22 4.41
N ASN A 194 45.75 4.59 3.70
CA ASN A 194 45.50 4.18 2.31
C ASN A 194 45.82 5.29 1.30
N LYS A 195 45.99 4.93 0.03
CA LYS A 195 46.05 5.89 -1.09
C LYS A 195 44.68 5.96 -1.79
N PRO A 196 44.12 7.16 -2.06
CA PRO A 196 44.65 8.48 -1.68
C PRO A 196 44.64 8.70 -0.16
N LYS A 197 45.64 9.45 0.34
CA LYS A 197 45.85 9.68 1.77
C LYS A 197 44.63 10.36 2.39
N GLY A 198 43.98 9.72 3.36
CA GLY A 198 42.90 10.32 4.13
C GLY A 198 43.39 11.38 5.12
N CYS A 199 42.44 12.15 5.65
CA CYS A 199 42.73 13.26 6.57
C CYS A 199 42.65 12.87 8.06
N GLY A 200 42.19 11.65 8.39
CA GLY A 200 42.02 11.22 9.78
C GLY A 200 40.74 11.73 10.44
N ALA A 201 39.87 12.45 9.72
CA ALA A 201 38.58 12.88 10.25
C ALA A 201 37.72 11.68 10.65
N GLU A 202 37.05 11.77 11.79
CA GLU A 202 36.12 10.76 12.27
C GLU A 202 34.86 11.40 12.84
N ARG A 203 33.74 10.67 12.72
CA ARG A 203 32.44 11.13 13.22
C ARG A 203 31.48 9.99 13.51
N SER A 204 30.80 10.03 14.66
CA SER A 204 29.72 9.09 14.99
C SER A 204 28.50 9.30 14.09
N LEU A 205 27.65 8.28 13.98
CA LEU A 205 26.32 8.36 13.34
C LEU A 205 25.22 8.74 14.34
N GLU A 206 25.60 9.30 15.49
CA GLU A 206 24.66 9.69 16.53
C GLU A 206 23.63 10.70 16.01
N GLY A 207 22.37 10.47 16.36
CA GLY A 207 21.28 11.40 16.09
C GLY A 207 20.91 11.56 14.61
N ILE A 208 21.50 10.83 13.65
CA ILE A 208 21.21 11.01 12.21
C ILE A 208 19.73 10.80 11.84
N MET A 209 18.98 10.10 12.68
CA MET A 209 17.55 9.82 12.51
C MET A 209 16.65 10.82 13.23
N ASN A 210 17.22 11.71 14.05
CA ASN A 210 16.48 12.63 14.89
C ASN A 210 15.91 13.79 14.07
N SER A 211 14.69 14.15 14.40
CA SER A 211 13.97 15.31 13.89
C SER A 211 13.37 16.10 15.04
N ARG A 212 13.18 17.39 14.83
CA ARG A 212 12.43 18.28 15.71
C ARG A 212 11.54 19.19 14.88
N TRP A 213 10.55 19.76 15.55
CA TRP A 213 9.64 20.73 14.97
C TRP A 213 9.90 22.08 15.62
N ASP A 214 10.11 23.10 14.80
CA ASP A 214 10.39 24.47 15.23
C ASP A 214 9.44 25.39 14.45
N ASN A 215 8.46 25.99 15.13
CA ASN A 215 7.39 26.78 14.52
C ASN A 215 6.74 26.09 13.29
N GLN A 216 6.33 24.83 13.45
CA GLN A 216 5.73 23.98 12.39
C GLN A 216 6.65 23.65 11.21
N VAL A 217 7.93 24.04 11.25
CA VAL A 217 8.93 23.63 10.27
C VAL A 217 9.68 22.43 10.80
N GLU A 218 9.70 21.34 10.02
CA GLU A 218 10.51 20.18 10.35
C GLU A 218 11.99 20.52 10.17
N ARG A 219 12.78 20.19 11.20
CA ARG A 219 14.24 20.28 11.18
C ARG A 219 14.85 18.95 11.53
N THR A 220 15.81 18.48 10.75
CA THR A 220 16.48 17.20 10.98
C THR A 220 17.92 17.41 11.40
N HIS A 221 18.42 16.51 12.25
CA HIS A 221 19.81 16.56 12.68
C HIS A 221 20.76 16.42 11.50
N LEU A 222 20.45 15.54 10.53
CA LEU A 222 21.27 15.37 9.34
C LEU A 222 21.34 16.66 8.50
N THR A 223 20.24 17.37 8.28
CA THR A 223 20.29 18.63 7.51
C THR A 223 21.02 19.73 8.26
N ASP A 224 20.72 19.93 9.55
CA ASP A 224 21.24 21.06 10.31
C ASP A 224 22.69 20.87 10.77
N GLN A 225 23.09 19.63 11.06
CA GLN A 225 24.38 19.34 11.71
C GLN A 225 25.39 18.71 10.77
N LEU A 226 25.05 18.35 9.52
CA LEU A 226 26.04 17.76 8.61
C LEU A 226 27.22 18.72 8.42
N VAL A 227 26.98 19.96 8.02
CA VAL A 227 28.02 21.01 7.94
C VAL A 227 27.91 21.95 9.15
N SER A 228 26.84 22.75 9.19
CA SER A 228 26.50 23.68 10.26
C SER A 228 25.06 24.20 10.05
N ILE A 229 24.46 24.77 11.09
CA ILE A 229 23.10 25.33 11.02
C ILE A 229 23.02 26.48 9.99
N GLN A 230 24.13 27.21 9.78
CA GLN A 230 24.23 28.30 8.80
C GLN A 230 24.41 27.80 7.36
N SER A 231 24.75 26.53 7.16
CA SER A 231 24.94 25.90 5.85
C SER A 231 24.28 24.51 5.82
N PRO A 232 22.93 24.44 5.83
CA PRO A 232 22.19 23.18 5.91
C PRO A 232 22.38 22.30 4.67
N PHE A 233 22.37 20.98 4.88
CA PHE A 233 22.42 19.98 3.81
C PHE A 233 21.01 19.45 3.49
N TYR A 234 20.39 20.00 2.45
CA TYR A 234 19.06 19.60 2.01
C TYR A 234 19.08 18.41 1.06
N CYS A 235 17.93 17.76 0.92
CA CYS A 235 17.73 16.70 -0.05
C CYS A 235 18.04 17.16 -1.48
N LYS A 236 18.77 16.35 -2.23
CA LYS A 236 19.15 16.57 -3.64
C LYS A 236 18.12 16.08 -4.65
N GLY A 237 17.02 15.46 -4.22
CA GLY A 237 16.01 14.93 -5.14
C GLY A 237 16.35 13.59 -5.79
N ALA A 238 17.20 12.77 -5.17
CA ALA A 238 17.58 11.47 -5.69
C ALA A 238 16.37 10.53 -5.80
N ARG A 239 16.25 9.89 -6.97
CA ARG A 239 15.27 8.85 -7.33
C ARG A 239 16.01 7.62 -7.89
N PRO A 240 16.74 6.87 -7.05
CA PRO A 240 17.59 5.76 -7.50
C PRO A 240 16.80 4.66 -8.23
N TRP A 241 15.52 4.47 -7.93
CA TRP A 241 14.65 3.53 -8.65
C TRP A 241 14.32 3.96 -10.09
N LEU A 242 14.49 5.25 -10.40
CA LEU A 242 14.46 5.81 -11.75
C LEU A 242 15.88 6.01 -12.30
N ALA A 243 16.92 5.53 -11.62
CA ALA A 243 18.33 5.76 -11.95
C ALA A 243 18.72 7.26 -12.06
N GLU A 244 18.05 8.11 -11.30
CA GLU A 244 18.38 9.53 -11.18
C GLU A 244 18.95 9.78 -9.78
N LEU A 245 20.22 10.19 -9.71
CA LEU A 245 20.91 10.36 -8.43
C LEU A 245 20.86 11.80 -7.91
N ASP A 246 20.43 12.74 -8.75
CA ASP A 246 20.29 14.15 -8.45
C ASP A 246 19.01 14.68 -9.11
N GLY A 247 18.44 15.76 -8.57
CA GLY A 247 17.20 16.39 -9.02
C GLY A 247 16.94 17.71 -8.29
N ILE A 248 15.67 18.11 -8.21
CA ILE A 248 15.25 19.35 -7.54
C ILE A 248 14.48 18.97 -6.27
N CYS A 249 15.21 19.00 -5.17
CA CYS A 249 14.84 18.81 -3.77
C CYS A 249 14.44 20.09 -3.02
N GLY A 250 15.08 20.26 -1.86
CA GLY A 250 14.90 21.36 -0.92
C GLY A 250 14.38 20.94 0.46
N GLU A 251 13.87 19.70 0.61
CA GLU A 251 13.36 19.23 1.90
C GLU A 251 14.46 18.85 2.89
N PRO A 252 14.18 18.96 4.21
CA PRO A 252 15.00 18.36 5.25
C PRO A 252 15.21 16.85 5.00
N LEU A 253 16.46 16.43 5.15
CA LEU A 253 16.91 15.06 4.91
C LEU A 253 17.08 14.35 6.26
N ARG A 254 16.62 13.11 6.38
CA ARG A 254 16.74 12.31 7.60
C ARG A 254 17.44 11.00 7.30
N GLY A 255 18.37 10.59 8.15
CA GLY A 255 18.91 9.23 8.11
C GLY A 255 17.84 8.21 8.51
N ALA A 256 17.85 7.03 7.90
CA ALA A 256 16.98 5.92 8.28
C ALA A 256 17.71 4.59 8.10
N LEU A 257 17.23 3.56 8.80
CA LEU A 257 17.64 2.19 8.52
C LEU A 257 16.90 1.70 7.27
N ARG A 258 17.60 1.01 6.38
CA ARG A 258 17.04 0.49 5.11
C ARG A 258 15.82 -0.44 5.28
N GLY A 259 15.63 -1.01 6.46
CA GLY A 259 14.51 -1.89 6.81
C GLY A 259 13.46 -1.23 7.71
N ALA A 260 13.56 0.07 7.97
CA ALA A 260 12.57 0.78 8.77
C ALA A 260 11.29 1.04 7.95
N GLY A 261 10.12 0.90 8.59
CA GLY A 261 8.82 1.10 7.92
C GLY A 261 8.62 2.51 7.34
N ASN A 262 9.30 3.52 7.92
CA ASN A 262 9.23 4.89 7.42
C ASN A 262 10.01 5.14 6.11
N VAL A 263 10.68 4.13 5.56
CA VAL A 263 11.38 4.23 4.26
C VAL A 263 10.40 4.08 3.09
N TYR A 264 9.21 3.51 3.29
CA TYR A 264 8.24 3.33 2.20
C TYR A 264 6.82 3.12 2.72
N PHE A 265 5.93 4.06 2.40
CA PHE A 265 4.48 3.93 2.61
C PHE A 265 3.77 3.88 1.26
N PRO A 266 3.34 2.70 0.77
CA PRO A 266 2.65 2.60 -0.51
C PRO A 266 1.29 3.33 -0.46
N LYS A 267 0.99 4.10 -1.49
CA LYS A 267 -0.34 4.69 -1.70
C LYS A 267 -1.13 3.81 -2.66
N VAL A 268 -1.95 2.94 -2.08
CA VAL A 268 -2.81 2.02 -2.81
C VAL A 268 -4.25 2.48 -2.70
N GLU A 269 -4.93 2.61 -3.83
CA GLU A 269 -6.38 2.76 -3.85
C GLU A 269 -7.00 1.42 -4.27
N SER A 270 -8.11 1.06 -3.63
CA SER A 270 -8.83 -0.15 -3.99
C SER A 270 -10.32 0.05 -4.18
N SER A 271 -10.86 -0.78 -5.07
CA SER A 271 -12.24 -0.78 -5.49
C SER A 271 -12.74 -2.22 -5.45
N ILE A 272 -13.87 -2.43 -4.77
CA ILE A 272 -14.65 -3.64 -4.97
C ILE A 272 -15.38 -3.48 -6.30
N TYR A 273 -15.37 -4.53 -7.10
CA TYR A 273 -16.08 -4.55 -8.36
C TYR A 273 -17.56 -4.22 -8.17
N LEU A 274 -18.05 -3.23 -8.94
CA LEU A 274 -19.46 -2.89 -9.02
C LEU A 274 -19.91 -3.08 -10.48
N PRO A 275 -20.84 -4.01 -10.75
CA PRO A 275 -21.40 -4.15 -12.08
C PRO A 275 -22.15 -2.88 -12.45
N ARG A 276 -22.00 -2.41 -13.70
CA ARG A 276 -22.74 -1.24 -14.19
C ARG A 276 -24.24 -1.50 -14.28
N GLN A 277 -24.61 -2.76 -14.52
CA GLN A 277 -25.96 -3.30 -14.42
C GLN A 277 -25.87 -4.72 -13.85
N VAL A 278 -26.45 -4.96 -12.67
CA VAL A 278 -26.42 -6.27 -12.00
C VAL A 278 -27.10 -7.32 -12.88
N GLY A 279 -26.41 -8.43 -13.16
CA GLY A 279 -26.95 -9.57 -13.91
C GLY A 279 -27.05 -9.38 -15.42
N ALA A 280 -26.49 -8.32 -15.98
CA ALA A 280 -26.56 -8.03 -17.42
C ALA A 280 -25.45 -8.67 -18.27
N VAL A 281 -24.34 -9.12 -17.65
CA VAL A 281 -23.16 -9.65 -18.33
C VAL A 281 -22.70 -10.93 -17.62
N SER A 282 -22.63 -12.06 -18.33
CA SER A 282 -22.12 -13.33 -17.77
C SER A 282 -20.58 -13.42 -17.79
N ALA A 283 -20.02 -14.37 -17.04
CA ALA A 283 -18.60 -14.70 -16.99
C ALA A 283 -18.09 -15.10 -18.36
N THR A 284 -18.87 -15.91 -19.08
CA THR A 284 -18.58 -16.29 -20.46
C THR A 284 -18.48 -15.05 -21.34
N MET A 285 -19.37 -14.07 -21.15
CA MET A 285 -19.31 -12.81 -21.88
C MET A 285 -18.06 -12.00 -21.52
N HIS A 286 -17.70 -11.86 -20.24
CA HIS A 286 -16.46 -11.19 -19.82
C HIS A 286 -15.19 -11.86 -20.38
N GLU A 287 -15.14 -13.19 -20.41
CA GLU A 287 -14.03 -13.94 -21.01
C GLU A 287 -13.95 -13.69 -22.51
N LEU A 288 -15.08 -13.77 -23.21
CA LEU A 288 -15.17 -13.53 -24.65
C LEU A 288 -14.71 -12.12 -25.02
N LEU A 289 -15.16 -11.09 -24.29
CA LEU A 289 -14.77 -9.68 -24.48
C LEU A 289 -13.25 -9.45 -24.36
N ASN A 290 -12.60 -10.21 -23.48
CA ASN A 290 -11.18 -10.06 -23.19
C ASN A 290 -10.28 -10.94 -24.07
N ARG A 291 -10.83 -11.75 -24.97
CA ARG A 291 -10.02 -12.54 -25.90
C ARG A 291 -9.20 -11.66 -26.83
N ALA A 292 -8.00 -12.14 -27.16
CA ALA A 292 -7.03 -11.48 -28.03
C ALA A 292 -7.57 -11.13 -29.43
N ASP A 293 -8.45 -11.97 -29.97
CA ASP A 293 -9.08 -11.84 -31.28
C ASP A 293 -10.32 -10.94 -31.28
N VAL A 294 -10.94 -10.70 -30.12
CA VAL A 294 -12.19 -9.95 -29.95
C VAL A 294 -11.93 -8.51 -29.54
N ARG A 295 -11.09 -8.31 -28.53
CA ARG A 295 -10.87 -7.02 -27.88
C ARG A 295 -10.42 -5.88 -28.81
N PRO A 296 -9.50 -6.10 -29.77
CA PRO A 296 -9.10 -5.05 -30.71
C PRO A 296 -10.26 -4.58 -31.60
N ILE A 297 -11.11 -5.52 -32.03
CA ILE A 297 -12.28 -5.25 -32.88
C ILE A 297 -13.26 -4.36 -32.13
N LEU A 298 -13.58 -4.75 -30.90
CA LEU A 298 -14.47 -3.98 -30.03
C LEU A 298 -13.92 -2.57 -29.74
N SER A 299 -12.60 -2.45 -29.58
CA SER A 299 -11.94 -1.15 -29.36
C SER A 299 -12.06 -0.24 -30.59
N ILE A 300 -11.95 -0.80 -31.80
CA ILE A 300 -12.17 -0.07 -33.06
C ILE A 300 -13.64 0.37 -33.16
N LEU A 301 -14.58 -0.53 -32.88
CA LEU A 301 -16.01 -0.21 -32.88
C LEU A 301 -16.33 0.92 -31.89
N ASN A 302 -15.72 0.93 -30.70
CA ASN A 302 -15.90 2.01 -29.73
C ASN A 302 -15.36 3.34 -30.23
N ARG A 303 -14.20 3.33 -30.91
CA ARG A 303 -13.65 4.55 -31.50
C ARG A 303 -14.52 5.11 -32.62
N ILE A 304 -15.22 4.26 -33.37
CA ILE A 304 -16.06 4.67 -34.50
C ILE A 304 -17.47 5.07 -34.05
N PHE A 305 -18.10 4.25 -33.21
CA PHE A 305 -19.54 4.36 -32.89
C PHE A 305 -19.82 4.76 -31.44
N GLY A 306 -18.87 4.56 -30.52
CA GLY A 306 -19.05 4.85 -29.09
C GLY A 306 -20.32 4.22 -28.51
N ALA A 307 -21.08 5.01 -27.73
CA ALA A 307 -22.34 4.57 -27.12
C ALA A 307 -23.47 4.25 -28.12
N ALA A 308 -23.34 4.69 -29.38
CA ALA A 308 -24.37 4.52 -30.41
C ALA A 308 -24.26 3.19 -31.18
N VAL A 309 -23.30 2.32 -30.82
CA VAL A 309 -23.14 1.02 -31.47
C VAL A 309 -24.39 0.15 -31.27
N THR A 310 -24.74 -0.62 -32.31
CA THR A 310 -25.83 -1.60 -32.29
C THR A 310 -25.30 -3.02 -32.15
N ALA A 311 -26.10 -3.94 -31.62
CA ALA A 311 -25.71 -5.35 -31.50
C ALA A 311 -25.34 -5.97 -32.86
N ALA A 312 -26.04 -5.58 -33.93
CA ALA A 312 -25.77 -6.04 -35.29
C ALA A 312 -24.37 -5.61 -35.79
N GLN A 313 -23.96 -4.37 -35.51
CA GLN A 313 -22.62 -3.88 -35.85
C GLN A 313 -21.54 -4.62 -35.07
N ILE A 314 -21.77 -4.89 -33.78
CA ILE A 314 -20.84 -5.69 -32.98
C ILE A 314 -20.72 -7.11 -33.56
N ARG A 315 -21.83 -7.77 -33.84
CA ARG A 315 -21.83 -9.15 -34.38
C ARG A 315 -21.23 -9.28 -35.77
N ALA A 316 -21.29 -8.24 -36.59
CA ALA A 316 -20.77 -8.27 -37.95
C ALA A 316 -19.26 -8.51 -37.97
N ASP A 317 -18.53 -7.94 -36.99
CA ASP A 317 -17.08 -8.01 -36.93
C ASP A 317 -16.56 -9.05 -35.92
N LEU A 318 -17.43 -9.67 -35.11
CA LEU A 318 -17.05 -10.69 -34.13
C LEU A 318 -17.15 -12.13 -34.67
N PRO A 319 -16.34 -13.08 -34.18
CA PRO A 319 -16.44 -14.48 -34.58
C PRO A 319 -17.82 -15.08 -34.23
N LEU A 320 -18.60 -15.41 -35.27
CA LEU A 320 -19.99 -15.87 -35.14
C LEU A 320 -20.12 -17.08 -34.20
N GLU A 321 -19.23 -18.07 -34.29
CA GLU A 321 -19.29 -19.28 -33.47
C GLU A 321 -19.17 -19.01 -31.96
N LEU A 322 -18.45 -17.97 -31.57
CA LEU A 322 -18.23 -17.62 -30.15
C LEU A 322 -19.40 -16.83 -29.54
N PHE A 323 -20.01 -15.93 -30.33
CA PHE A 323 -21.05 -15.01 -29.85
C PHE A 323 -22.47 -15.45 -30.18
N LYS A 324 -22.65 -16.53 -30.96
CA LYS A 324 -23.97 -17.13 -31.24
C LYS A 324 -24.81 -17.47 -29.98
N PRO A 325 -24.24 -17.97 -28.86
CA PRO A 325 -25.03 -18.28 -27.67
C PRO A 325 -25.36 -17.04 -26.81
N ILE A 326 -24.71 -15.90 -27.03
CA ILE A 326 -24.91 -14.67 -26.26
C ILE A 326 -26.11 -13.90 -26.82
N SER A 327 -26.96 -13.32 -25.97
CA SER A 327 -28.10 -12.51 -26.43
C SER A 327 -27.65 -11.09 -26.88
N ASP A 328 -28.44 -10.41 -27.70
CA ASP A 328 -28.11 -9.02 -28.12
C ASP A 328 -28.10 -8.03 -26.95
N ALA A 329 -28.96 -8.25 -25.96
CA ALA A 329 -29.02 -7.45 -24.75
C ALA A 329 -27.75 -7.62 -23.91
N GLU A 330 -27.31 -8.87 -23.71
CA GLU A 330 -26.07 -9.20 -23.01
C GLU A 330 -24.83 -8.74 -23.77
N LEU A 331 -24.83 -8.83 -25.11
CA LEU A 331 -23.74 -8.35 -25.96
C LEU A 331 -23.56 -6.83 -25.83
N LEU A 332 -24.66 -6.07 -25.88
CA LEU A 332 -24.65 -4.62 -25.70
C LEU A 332 -24.31 -4.22 -24.26
N ALA A 333 -24.82 -4.96 -23.26
CA ALA A 333 -24.48 -4.74 -21.86
C ALA A 333 -22.99 -4.97 -21.62
N GLY A 334 -22.43 -6.07 -22.12
CA GLY A 334 -21.01 -6.40 -22.01
C GLY A 334 -20.12 -5.39 -22.74
N TYR A 335 -20.52 -4.95 -23.93
CA TYR A 335 -19.82 -3.89 -24.65
C TYR A 335 -19.82 -2.55 -23.90
N ARG A 336 -20.99 -2.15 -23.38
CA ARG A 336 -21.16 -0.93 -22.59
C ARG A 336 -20.40 -1.02 -21.28
N ASP A 337 -20.36 -2.18 -20.66
CA ASP A 337 -19.60 -2.43 -19.45
C ASP A 337 -18.09 -2.30 -19.72
N MET A 338 -17.60 -2.95 -20.78
CA MET A 338 -16.19 -2.94 -21.20
C MET A 338 -15.63 -1.54 -21.52
N PHE A 339 -16.37 -0.71 -22.27
CA PHE A 339 -15.92 0.65 -22.64
C PHE A 339 -16.46 1.74 -21.75
N GLY A 340 -17.27 1.35 -20.78
CA GLY A 340 -17.83 2.23 -19.83
C GLY A 340 -18.91 3.20 -20.34
N LEU A 341 -19.72 2.77 -21.30
CA LEU A 341 -20.74 3.56 -21.98
C LEU A 341 -22.12 3.42 -21.30
N GLY A 342 -22.85 4.51 -21.08
CA GLY A 342 -24.26 4.47 -20.66
C GLY A 342 -24.54 4.44 -19.15
N GLY A 343 -23.55 4.70 -18.30
CA GLY A 343 -23.80 4.97 -16.88
C GLY A 343 -24.32 6.40 -16.68
N SER A 344 -25.52 6.55 -16.10
CA SER A 344 -26.03 7.83 -15.61
C SER A 344 -25.30 8.27 -14.34
N THR A 345 -24.00 8.54 -14.48
CA THR A 345 -23.22 9.49 -13.67
C THR A 345 -22.06 9.97 -14.56
N ALA A 346 -22.39 10.51 -15.72
CA ALA A 346 -21.55 11.51 -16.34
C ALA A 346 -21.69 12.77 -15.46
N THR A 347 -20.92 12.88 -14.37
CA THR A 347 -20.37 14.20 -14.06
C THR A 347 -19.52 14.53 -15.27
N ALA A 348 -20.11 15.34 -16.15
CA ALA A 348 -19.43 15.93 -17.27
C ALA A 348 -18.03 16.38 -16.82
N LEU A 349 -17.02 16.05 -17.61
CA LEU A 349 -15.85 16.92 -17.72
C LEU A 349 -16.41 18.35 -17.79
N PRO A 350 -15.99 19.28 -16.91
CA PRO A 350 -16.51 20.63 -16.94
C PRO A 350 -16.27 21.17 -18.35
N ASP A 351 -17.37 21.43 -19.04
CA ASP A 351 -17.39 22.15 -20.29
C ASP A 351 -16.78 23.53 -20.00
N ASN A 352 -15.76 23.90 -20.77
CA ASN A 352 -15.07 25.18 -20.66
C ASN A 352 -16.09 26.30 -20.89
N GLY A 353 -16.69 26.80 -19.82
CA GLY A 353 -17.86 27.65 -19.94
C GLY A 353 -18.30 28.30 -18.63
N THR A 354 -17.36 28.77 -17.82
CA THR A 354 -17.49 30.00 -17.00
C THR A 354 -16.12 30.29 -16.40
N ALA A 355 -15.62 31.50 -16.59
CA ALA A 355 -14.35 31.96 -16.04
C ALA A 355 -14.44 32.06 -14.50
N GLY A 356 -14.23 30.93 -13.83
CA GLY A 356 -13.83 30.84 -12.42
C GLY A 356 -12.34 30.50 -12.38
N ASP A 357 -11.63 31.03 -11.38
CA ASP A 357 -10.17 30.94 -11.21
C ASP A 357 -9.62 29.54 -11.55
N GLU A 358 -8.68 29.48 -12.50
CA GLU A 358 -8.03 28.24 -12.98
C GLU A 358 -7.39 27.40 -11.85
N ASN A 359 -7.07 28.04 -10.72
CA ASN A 359 -6.47 27.40 -9.55
C ASN A 359 -7.44 26.47 -8.78
N ASP A 360 -8.74 26.79 -8.71
CA ASP A 360 -9.70 26.01 -7.92
C ASP A 360 -10.11 24.70 -8.62
N ALA A 361 -10.12 24.71 -9.97
CA ALA A 361 -10.41 23.53 -10.78
C ALA A 361 -9.25 22.52 -10.78
N GLU A 362 -8.00 22.98 -10.74
CA GLU A 362 -6.81 22.12 -10.61
C GLU A 362 -6.68 21.52 -9.19
N GLU A 363 -7.07 22.23 -8.14
CA GLU A 363 -6.94 21.75 -6.76
C GLU A 363 -7.99 20.67 -6.41
N GLY A 364 -9.23 20.82 -6.90
CA GLY A 364 -10.24 19.76 -6.87
C GLY A 364 -9.88 18.56 -7.74
N ALA A 365 -8.98 18.75 -8.71
CA ALA A 365 -8.54 17.71 -9.62
C ALA A 365 -7.46 16.77 -9.05
N GLU A 366 -6.63 17.27 -8.15
CA GLU A 366 -5.53 16.52 -7.53
C GLU A 366 -5.95 15.69 -6.30
N THR A 367 -7.12 16.01 -5.73
CA THR A 367 -7.63 15.40 -4.50
C THR A 367 -8.63 14.29 -4.83
N LEU A 368 -8.45 13.11 -4.23
CA LEU A 368 -9.37 11.98 -4.43
C LEU A 368 -10.70 12.23 -3.71
N THR A 369 -11.79 11.69 -4.26
CA THR A 369 -13.11 11.79 -3.61
C THR A 369 -13.07 11.18 -2.21
N GLY A 370 -13.76 11.82 -1.26
CA GLY A 370 -13.75 11.41 0.15
C GLY A 370 -14.24 9.96 0.34
N ASN A 371 -13.75 9.30 1.40
CA ASN A 371 -14.08 7.90 1.68
C ASN A 371 -15.58 7.64 1.76
N GLU A 372 -16.35 8.57 2.32
CA GLU A 372 -17.82 8.44 2.42
C GLU A 372 -18.47 8.29 1.05
N GLU A 373 -18.10 9.15 0.09
CA GLU A 373 -18.63 9.12 -1.26
C GLU A 373 -18.16 7.90 -2.04
N TRP A 374 -16.89 7.55 -1.87
CA TRP A 374 -16.27 6.43 -2.56
C TRP A 374 -16.82 5.06 -2.11
N ARG A 375 -17.06 4.90 -0.81
CA ARG A 375 -17.46 3.61 -0.23
C ARG A 375 -18.99 3.41 -0.25
N HIS A 376 -19.77 4.49 -0.34
CA HIS A 376 -21.22 4.41 -0.31
C HIS A 376 -21.86 3.52 -1.41
N PRO A 377 -21.44 3.58 -2.69
CA PRO A 377 -22.00 2.69 -3.71
C PRO A 377 -21.75 1.20 -3.42
N GLU A 378 -20.58 0.84 -2.90
CA GLU A 378 -20.28 -0.54 -2.50
C GLU A 378 -21.15 -0.99 -1.33
N PHE A 379 -21.30 -0.11 -0.33
CA PHE A 379 -22.17 -0.34 0.83
C PHE A 379 -23.62 -0.59 0.40
N GLN A 380 -24.16 0.21 -0.51
CA GLN A 380 -25.53 0.01 -1.02
C GLN A 380 -25.65 -1.34 -1.73
N LEU A 381 -24.72 -1.65 -2.64
CA LEU A 381 -24.80 -2.88 -3.40
C LEU A 381 -24.72 -4.12 -2.49
N LEU A 382 -23.83 -4.16 -1.50
CA LEU A 382 -23.73 -5.29 -0.56
C LEU A 382 -25.02 -5.53 0.25
N ARG A 383 -25.88 -4.51 0.42
CA ARG A 383 -27.19 -4.66 1.06
C ARG A 383 -28.22 -5.31 0.14
N GLU A 384 -28.07 -5.19 -1.18
CA GLU A 384 -29.01 -5.66 -2.20
C GLU A 384 -28.79 -7.11 -2.64
N THR A 385 -27.83 -7.84 -2.06
CA THR A 385 -27.51 -9.23 -2.42
C THR A 385 -27.25 -9.44 -3.92
N PRO A 386 -26.23 -8.76 -4.50
CA PRO A 386 -25.89 -8.92 -5.91
C PRO A 386 -25.61 -10.37 -6.26
N VAL A 387 -26.01 -10.76 -7.47
CA VAL A 387 -25.65 -12.02 -8.12
C VAL A 387 -24.95 -11.67 -9.42
N ASP A 388 -23.63 -11.74 -9.38
CA ASP A 388 -22.74 -11.41 -10.49
C ASP A 388 -21.47 -12.27 -10.36
N ASP A 389 -20.87 -12.63 -11.48
CA ASP A 389 -19.69 -13.50 -11.52
C ASP A 389 -18.46 -12.90 -10.84
N LEU A 390 -18.40 -11.58 -10.69
CA LEU A 390 -17.32 -10.88 -10.01
C LEU A 390 -17.71 -10.37 -8.62
N LEU A 391 -19.01 -10.37 -8.28
CA LEU A 391 -19.52 -10.06 -6.95
C LEU A 391 -20.85 -10.77 -6.67
N THR A 392 -20.82 -11.82 -5.86
CA THR A 392 -22.02 -12.54 -5.43
C THR A 392 -22.13 -12.54 -3.92
N SER A 393 -23.31 -12.18 -3.40
CA SER A 393 -23.60 -12.26 -1.97
C SER A 393 -24.99 -12.80 -1.66
N LYS A 394 -25.11 -13.48 -0.52
CA LYS A 394 -26.33 -14.13 -0.05
C LYS A 394 -26.69 -13.68 1.36
N GLU A 395 -27.98 -13.70 1.64
CA GLU A 395 -28.51 -13.55 2.99
C GLU A 395 -28.38 -14.86 3.78
N THR A 396 -27.83 -14.77 4.99
CA THR A 396 -27.70 -15.93 5.90
C THR A 396 -28.52 -15.79 7.17
N GLY A 397 -29.08 -14.60 7.44
CA GLY A 397 -29.74 -14.27 8.71
C GLY A 397 -28.74 -13.94 9.83
N VAL A 398 -29.27 -13.43 10.96
CA VAL A 398 -28.48 -13.06 12.14
C VAL A 398 -28.81 -14.04 13.28
N HIS A 399 -27.78 -14.52 13.98
CA HIS A 399 -27.99 -15.38 15.15
C HIS A 399 -28.77 -14.63 16.24
N ARG A 400 -29.57 -15.35 17.04
CA ARG A 400 -30.46 -14.74 18.04
C ARG A 400 -29.71 -13.82 19.03
N GLU A 401 -28.56 -14.28 19.53
CA GLU A 401 -27.72 -13.50 20.46
C GLU A 401 -27.12 -12.24 19.83
N LEU A 402 -26.95 -12.21 18.49
CA LEU A 402 -26.40 -11.06 17.78
C LEU A 402 -27.47 -10.10 17.24
N SER A 403 -28.75 -10.48 17.29
CA SER A 403 -29.85 -9.69 16.71
C SER A 403 -30.02 -8.29 17.32
N GLY A 404 -29.59 -8.09 18.57
CA GLY A 404 -29.57 -6.77 19.21
C GLY A 404 -28.37 -5.89 18.82
N PHE A 405 -27.36 -6.46 18.15
CA PHE A 405 -26.08 -5.81 17.86
C PHE A 405 -25.83 -5.62 16.37
N LEU A 406 -26.35 -6.52 15.53
CA LEU A 406 -26.18 -6.53 14.08
C LEU A 406 -27.54 -6.46 13.38
N ASP A 407 -27.66 -5.55 12.40
CA ASP A 407 -28.84 -5.48 11.53
C ASP A 407 -28.75 -6.47 10.38
N ARG A 408 -27.54 -6.70 9.84
CA ARG A 408 -27.34 -7.55 8.65
C ARG A 408 -26.05 -8.33 8.70
N VAL A 409 -26.13 -9.54 8.17
CA VAL A 409 -24.97 -10.38 7.85
C VAL A 409 -25.17 -10.86 6.42
N ARG A 410 -24.13 -10.72 5.59
CA ARG A 410 -24.10 -11.26 4.23
C ARG A 410 -22.89 -12.17 4.07
N GLN A 411 -23.14 -13.29 3.43
CA GLN A 411 -22.11 -14.17 2.92
C GLN A 411 -21.70 -13.68 1.54
N VAL A 412 -20.45 -13.27 1.37
CA VAL A 412 -19.91 -12.82 0.09
C VAL A 412 -19.15 -13.99 -0.53
N GLU A 413 -19.82 -14.72 -1.43
CA GLU A 413 -19.28 -15.95 -2.03
C GLU A 413 -18.20 -15.65 -3.08
N THR A 414 -18.41 -14.60 -3.86
CA THR A 414 -17.46 -14.13 -4.86
C THR A 414 -17.25 -12.64 -4.67
N LEU A 415 -15.99 -12.22 -4.61
CA LEU A 415 -15.59 -10.83 -4.47
C LEU A 415 -14.38 -10.57 -5.36
N THR A 416 -14.48 -9.61 -6.26
CA THR A 416 -13.34 -9.11 -7.03
C THR A 416 -12.94 -7.73 -6.51
N GLU A 417 -11.68 -7.58 -6.16
CA GLU A 417 -11.08 -6.31 -5.75
C GLU A 417 -9.93 -5.93 -6.68
N THR A 418 -9.95 -4.71 -7.20
CA THR A 418 -8.81 -4.13 -7.91
C THR A 418 -8.03 -3.21 -6.97
N ARG A 419 -6.72 -3.46 -6.83
CA ARG A 419 -5.80 -2.63 -6.04
C ARG A 419 -4.77 -1.96 -6.94
N ALA A 420 -4.73 -0.64 -6.97
CA ALA A 420 -3.80 0.12 -7.81
C ALA A 420 -2.82 0.93 -6.96
N LEU A 421 -1.52 0.79 -7.24
CA LEU A 421 -0.48 1.63 -6.63
C LEU A 421 -0.40 2.95 -7.41
N ARG A 422 -0.76 4.06 -6.76
CA ARG A 422 -0.75 5.41 -7.35
C ARG A 422 0.45 6.26 -6.95
N GLY A 423 1.33 5.73 -6.11
CA GLY A 423 2.51 6.44 -5.61
C GLY A 423 2.92 5.89 -4.25
N PHE A 424 3.79 6.59 -3.55
CA PHE A 424 4.20 6.27 -2.19
C PHE A 424 4.68 7.53 -1.47
N THR A 425 4.73 7.50 -0.14
CA THR A 425 5.38 8.53 0.67
C THR A 425 6.53 7.92 1.47
N ARG A 426 7.38 8.78 2.03
CA ARG A 426 8.47 8.39 2.95
C ARG A 426 8.44 9.31 4.16
N VAL A 427 9.14 8.92 5.22
CA VAL A 427 9.15 9.58 6.54
C VAL A 427 7.82 9.41 7.27
N ARG A 428 6.70 9.77 6.63
CA ARG A 428 5.35 9.73 7.19
C ARG A 428 4.32 9.28 6.15
N ASP A 429 3.23 8.72 6.64
CA ASP A 429 2.07 8.32 5.84
C ASP A 429 1.09 9.51 5.70
N GLU A 430 1.34 10.40 4.74
CA GLU A 430 0.56 11.63 4.52
C GLU A 430 -0.23 11.58 3.21
N SER A 431 -1.24 12.44 3.06
CA SER A 431 -1.97 12.56 1.79
C SER A 431 -1.02 12.92 0.65
N LEU A 432 -1.14 12.20 -0.46
CA LEU A 432 -0.30 12.42 -1.64
C LEU A 432 -1.19 12.81 -2.81
N LYS A 433 -0.93 14.00 -3.39
CA LYS A 433 -1.58 14.46 -4.62
C LYS A 433 -1.34 13.47 -5.76
N LEU A 434 -2.34 13.29 -6.63
CA LEU A 434 -2.33 12.28 -7.66
C LEU A 434 -1.14 12.44 -8.64
N THR A 435 -0.88 13.66 -9.11
CA THR A 435 0.21 13.94 -10.05
C THR A 435 1.57 13.70 -9.43
N LEU A 436 1.78 14.13 -8.17
CA LEU A 436 3.03 13.86 -7.45
C LEU A 436 3.26 12.36 -7.27
N GLY A 437 2.22 11.59 -6.93
CA GLY A 437 2.30 10.14 -6.83
C GLY A 437 2.69 9.47 -8.14
N LYS A 438 2.04 9.84 -9.25
CA LYS A 438 2.36 9.32 -10.59
C LYS A 438 3.80 9.63 -10.99
N ASN A 439 4.30 10.84 -10.70
CA ASN A 439 5.68 11.27 -10.98
C ASN A 439 6.76 10.53 -10.18
N LEU A 440 6.39 9.89 -9.07
CA LEU A 440 7.30 9.02 -8.33
C LEU A 440 7.41 7.63 -8.99
N LEU A 441 6.45 7.21 -9.81
CA LEU A 441 6.43 5.85 -10.37
C LEU A 441 7.18 5.72 -11.71
N ARG A 442 7.48 6.85 -12.38
CA ARG A 442 8.11 6.89 -13.71
C ARG A 442 8.88 8.19 -13.93
N ARG A 443 9.78 8.20 -14.92
CA ARG A 443 10.57 9.40 -15.28
C ARG A 443 9.77 10.46 -16.01
N HIS A 444 8.94 10.02 -16.96
CA HIS A 444 8.20 10.90 -17.85
C HIS A 444 6.71 10.73 -17.61
N GLN A 445 6.02 11.85 -17.42
CA GLN A 445 4.56 11.85 -17.36
C GLN A 445 3.99 11.40 -18.69
N LEU A 446 2.96 10.56 -18.64
CA LEU A 446 2.26 10.07 -19.84
C LEU A 446 1.11 11.02 -20.18
N SER A 447 0.72 11.06 -21.45
CA SER A 447 -0.53 11.72 -21.84
C SER A 447 -1.74 10.96 -21.27
N ALA A 448 -2.89 11.61 -21.16
CA ALA A 448 -4.10 10.99 -20.60
C ALA A 448 -4.50 9.71 -21.34
N GLU A 449 -4.26 9.64 -22.65
CA GLU A 449 -4.57 8.49 -23.50
C GLU A 449 -3.60 7.32 -23.31
N GLN A 450 -2.45 7.55 -22.68
CA GLN A 450 -1.43 6.54 -22.43
C GLN A 450 -1.26 6.26 -20.94
N ASP A 451 -1.93 7.01 -20.07
CA ASP A 451 -1.72 6.93 -18.64
C ASP A 451 -2.29 5.63 -18.07
N TRP A 452 -1.44 4.89 -17.35
CA TRP A 452 -1.78 3.61 -16.75
C TRP A 452 -1.14 3.50 -15.37
N LEU A 453 -1.66 2.66 -14.48
CA LEU A 453 -1.02 2.38 -13.19
C LEU A 453 -0.88 0.87 -12.95
N PRO A 454 0.15 0.44 -12.20
CA PRO A 454 0.29 -0.94 -11.78
C PRO A 454 -0.86 -1.30 -10.83
N ALA A 455 -1.58 -2.36 -11.14
CA ALA A 455 -2.63 -2.88 -10.27
C ALA A 455 -2.55 -4.39 -10.12
N TYR A 456 -3.27 -4.91 -9.14
CA TYR A 456 -3.46 -6.34 -8.96
C TYR A 456 -4.93 -6.60 -8.69
N VAL A 457 -5.48 -7.60 -9.38
CA VAL A 457 -6.87 -8.02 -9.22
C VAL A 457 -6.88 -9.25 -8.32
N VAL A 458 -7.58 -9.15 -7.20
CA VAL A 458 -7.79 -10.24 -6.25
C VAL A 458 -9.21 -10.75 -6.44
N LYS A 459 -9.34 -12.07 -6.61
CA LYS A 459 -10.62 -12.77 -6.52
C LYS A 459 -10.67 -13.52 -5.20
N GLY A 460 -11.78 -13.41 -4.51
CA GLY A 460 -11.88 -13.77 -3.11
C GLY A 460 -13.29 -14.04 -2.65
N GLU A 461 -13.40 -14.21 -1.34
CA GLU A 461 -14.65 -14.38 -0.60
C GLU A 461 -14.63 -13.52 0.67
N GLY A 462 -15.77 -13.36 1.34
CA GLY A 462 -15.83 -12.56 2.56
C GLY A 462 -17.12 -12.66 3.36
N ILE A 463 -17.14 -11.89 4.44
CA ILE A 463 -18.25 -11.74 5.38
C ILE A 463 -18.52 -10.25 5.53
N TYR A 464 -19.73 -9.82 5.21
CA TYR A 464 -20.18 -8.45 5.46
C TYR A 464 -21.09 -8.42 6.68
N LEU A 465 -20.82 -7.47 7.58
CA LEU A 465 -21.53 -7.23 8.82
C LEU A 465 -22.01 -5.78 8.85
N GLU A 466 -23.25 -5.55 9.26
CA GLU A 466 -23.81 -4.21 9.50
C GLU A 466 -24.26 -4.13 10.96
N LEU A 467 -23.75 -3.14 11.71
CA LEU A 467 -24.15 -2.94 13.10
C LEU A 467 -25.59 -2.42 13.18
N ASN A 468 -26.26 -2.70 14.30
CA ASN A 468 -27.59 -2.20 14.57
C ASN A 468 -27.60 -0.67 14.64
N GLN A 469 -28.28 -0.03 13.70
CA GLN A 469 -28.20 1.41 13.51
C GLN A 469 -28.77 2.18 14.72
N GLN A 470 -29.89 1.72 15.28
CA GLN A 470 -30.54 2.38 16.42
C GLN A 470 -29.69 2.29 17.69
N ARG A 471 -29.13 1.09 17.96
CA ARG A 471 -28.24 0.86 19.10
C ARG A 471 -26.95 1.66 18.95
N LEU A 472 -26.37 1.70 17.75
CA LEU A 472 -25.13 2.44 17.49
C LEU A 472 -25.31 3.94 17.74
N GLU A 473 -26.41 4.53 17.27
CA GLU A 473 -26.73 5.94 17.49
C GLU A 473 -26.94 6.27 18.98
N ALA A 474 -27.61 5.39 19.72
CA ALA A 474 -27.77 5.57 21.17
C ALA A 474 -26.43 5.43 21.91
N TRP A 475 -25.59 4.48 21.49
CA TRP A 475 -24.29 4.20 22.10
C TRP A 475 -23.28 5.34 21.86
N GLU A 476 -23.19 5.85 20.64
CA GLU A 476 -22.21 6.90 20.29
C GLU A 476 -22.52 8.27 20.90
N GLN A 477 -23.75 8.48 21.40
CA GLN A 477 -24.16 9.70 22.13
C GLN A 477 -23.78 9.68 23.62
N ARG A 478 -23.36 8.53 24.15
CA ARG A 478 -22.97 8.40 25.57
C ARG A 478 -21.73 9.22 25.86
N SER A 479 -21.77 10.02 26.93
CA SER A 479 -20.70 10.96 27.29
C SER A 479 -19.32 10.31 27.42
N GLU A 480 -19.27 9.12 28.01
CA GLU A 480 -18.06 8.34 28.23
C GLU A 480 -17.47 7.76 26.93
N VAL A 481 -18.32 7.45 25.94
CA VAL A 481 -17.91 6.96 24.62
C VAL A 481 -17.33 8.10 23.79
N VAL A 482 -18.03 9.25 23.76
CA VAL A 482 -17.56 10.47 23.10
C VAL A 482 -16.23 10.92 23.68
N ALA A 483 -16.13 11.01 25.01
CA ALA A 483 -14.90 11.41 25.70
C ALA A 483 -13.72 10.49 25.35
N ARG A 484 -13.96 9.19 25.20
CA ARG A 484 -12.92 8.22 24.85
C ARG A 484 -12.44 8.36 23.41
N ALA A 485 -13.35 8.51 22.45
CA ALA A 485 -12.99 8.78 21.04
C ALA A 485 -12.31 10.15 20.89
N GLN A 486 -12.69 11.12 21.72
CA GLN A 486 -12.08 12.45 21.73
C GLN A 486 -10.60 12.40 22.14
N LYS A 487 -10.20 11.54 23.11
CA LYS A 487 -8.77 11.33 23.44
C LYS A 487 -7.94 10.95 22.20
N ILE A 488 -8.47 10.04 21.37
CA ILE A 488 -7.82 9.63 20.12
C ILE A 488 -7.73 10.80 19.13
N THR A 489 -8.81 11.57 19.00
CA THR A 489 -8.87 12.76 18.14
C THR A 489 -7.89 13.84 18.60
N GLU A 490 -7.75 14.07 19.91
CA GLU A 490 -6.84 15.04 20.51
C GLU A 490 -5.38 14.64 20.28
N ASN A 491 -5.02 13.37 20.55
CA ASN A 491 -3.66 12.87 20.28
C ASN A 491 -3.27 13.04 18.80
N HIS A 492 -4.18 12.69 17.89
CA HIS A 492 -3.99 12.91 16.47
C HIS A 492 -3.90 14.41 16.13
N GLY A 493 -4.73 15.24 16.74
CA GLY A 493 -4.78 16.69 16.56
C GLY A 493 -3.50 17.40 17.02
N ASP A 494 -2.89 16.96 18.12
CA ASP A 494 -1.62 17.48 18.62
C ASP A 494 -0.48 17.15 17.64
N VAL A 495 -0.44 15.92 17.15
CA VAL A 495 0.52 15.49 16.12
C VAL A 495 0.29 16.27 14.82
N ALA A 496 -0.96 16.46 14.39
CA ALA A 496 -1.30 17.22 13.21
C ALA A 496 -0.90 18.70 13.34
N ARG A 497 -1.16 19.34 14.49
CA ARG A 497 -0.80 20.74 14.78
C ARG A 497 0.72 20.96 14.76
N LEU A 498 1.48 20.04 15.36
CA LEU A 498 2.95 20.05 15.30
C LEU A 498 3.44 19.98 13.86
N ARG A 499 2.74 19.24 13.00
CA ARG A 499 3.06 19.03 11.58
C ARG A 499 2.50 20.09 10.63
N GLY A 500 1.69 21.05 11.12
CA GLY A 500 0.97 21.99 10.26
C GLY A 500 -0.10 21.35 9.38
N LEU A 501 -0.59 20.16 9.74
CA LEU A 501 -1.63 19.42 9.01
C LEU A 501 -3.02 19.70 9.61
N PRO A 502 -4.09 19.59 8.80
CA PRO A 502 -5.45 19.65 9.33
C PRO A 502 -5.70 18.46 10.25
N GLY A 503 -6.40 18.70 11.37
CA GLY A 503 -6.87 17.63 12.24
C GLY A 503 -7.95 16.78 11.54
N ARG A 504 -7.96 15.49 11.84
CA ARG A 504 -9.05 14.56 11.47
C ARG A 504 -9.84 14.25 12.74
N ALA A 505 -11.14 14.55 12.72
CA ALA A 505 -12.05 14.07 13.76
C ALA A 505 -12.26 12.56 13.59
N VAL A 506 -12.10 11.81 14.69
CA VAL A 506 -12.28 10.36 14.70
C VAL A 506 -13.56 10.04 15.46
N SER A 507 -14.57 9.53 14.77
CA SER A 507 -15.88 9.24 15.36
C SER A 507 -15.86 7.94 16.18
N PRO A 508 -16.69 7.81 17.24
CA PRO A 508 -16.77 6.56 18.02
C PRO A 508 -17.11 5.33 17.16
N ARG A 509 -18.03 5.48 16.20
CA ARG A 509 -18.39 4.41 15.25
C ARG A 509 -17.20 3.93 14.43
N PHE A 510 -16.28 4.82 14.06
CA PHE A 510 -15.10 4.46 13.29
C PHE A 510 -14.15 3.61 14.13
N VAL A 511 -13.84 4.04 15.35
CA VAL A 511 -12.98 3.30 16.28
C VAL A 511 -13.58 1.92 16.59
N LEU A 512 -14.90 1.85 16.78
CA LEU A 512 -15.63 0.60 17.03
C LEU A 512 -15.51 -0.37 15.85
N LEU A 513 -15.91 0.04 14.64
CA LEU A 513 -15.90 -0.83 13.46
C LEU A 513 -14.48 -1.26 13.08
N HIS A 514 -13.52 -0.35 13.15
CA HIS A 514 -12.11 -0.64 12.90
C HIS A 514 -11.56 -1.66 13.90
N THR A 515 -11.78 -1.42 15.20
CA THR A 515 -11.29 -2.35 16.23
C THR A 515 -12.00 -3.70 16.15
N LEU A 516 -13.30 -3.72 15.88
CA LEU A 516 -14.06 -4.96 15.68
C LEU A 516 -13.52 -5.76 14.49
N GLY A 517 -13.20 -5.09 13.36
CA GLY A 517 -12.55 -5.72 12.21
C GLY A 517 -11.26 -6.43 12.58
N HIS A 518 -10.42 -5.79 13.38
CA HIS A 518 -9.17 -6.36 13.86
C HIS A 518 -9.36 -7.60 14.74
N LEU A 519 -10.26 -7.51 15.72
CA LEU A 519 -10.55 -8.62 16.64
C LEU A 519 -11.14 -9.82 15.88
N LEU A 520 -12.07 -9.57 14.96
CA LEU A 520 -12.67 -10.63 14.14
C LEU A 520 -11.67 -11.26 13.17
N ILE A 521 -10.77 -10.48 12.56
CA ILE A 521 -9.72 -11.04 11.69
C ILE A 521 -8.82 -11.98 12.49
N ASN A 522 -8.41 -11.59 13.71
CA ASN A 522 -7.59 -12.46 14.57
C ASN A 522 -8.29 -13.80 14.86
N GLU A 523 -9.58 -13.78 15.18
CA GLU A 523 -10.34 -15.03 15.39
C GLU A 523 -10.56 -15.83 14.10
N LEU A 524 -10.89 -15.16 12.99
CA LEU A 524 -11.16 -15.82 11.71
C LEU A 524 -9.91 -16.51 11.16
N VAL A 525 -8.72 -15.96 11.42
CA VAL A 525 -7.42 -16.59 11.11
C VAL A 525 -7.30 -17.94 11.79
N PHE A 526 -7.64 -18.04 13.08
CA PHE A 526 -7.63 -19.31 13.81
C PHE A 526 -8.74 -20.25 13.35
N ALA A 527 -9.95 -19.74 13.15
CA ALA A 527 -11.11 -20.54 12.79
C ALA A 527 -11.03 -21.12 11.35
N CYS A 528 -10.46 -20.36 10.42
CA CYS A 528 -10.40 -20.73 9.00
C CYS A 528 -9.02 -21.27 8.57
N GLY A 529 -7.96 -21.05 9.36
CA GLY A 529 -6.60 -21.43 9.01
C GLY A 529 -5.92 -20.53 7.97
N TYR A 530 -6.48 -19.35 7.68
CA TYR A 530 -5.83 -18.34 6.85
C TYR A 530 -4.63 -17.72 7.56
N SER A 531 -3.61 -17.26 6.83
CA SER A 531 -2.61 -16.39 7.44
C SER A 531 -3.23 -15.02 7.79
N SER A 532 -2.75 -14.34 8.83
CA SER A 532 -3.25 -13.01 9.19
C SER A 532 -3.03 -11.96 8.10
N ALA A 533 -2.03 -12.16 7.24
CA ALA A 533 -1.77 -11.31 6.07
C ALA A 533 -2.71 -11.60 4.88
N SER A 534 -3.46 -12.71 4.92
CA SER A 534 -4.37 -13.16 3.87
C SER A 534 -5.79 -12.64 4.03
N LEU A 535 -6.16 -12.06 5.18
CA LEU A 535 -7.44 -11.42 5.41
C LEU A 535 -7.27 -9.91 5.48
N ARG A 536 -8.25 -9.17 4.97
CA ARG A 536 -8.28 -7.71 4.99
C ARG A 536 -9.67 -7.21 5.36
N GLU A 537 -9.70 -6.08 6.04
CA GLU A 537 -10.94 -5.38 6.33
C GLU A 537 -11.24 -4.29 5.30
N ARG A 538 -12.53 -3.96 5.19
CA ARG A 538 -13.02 -2.79 4.48
C ARG A 538 -14.07 -2.12 5.33
N LEU A 539 -13.82 -0.86 5.67
CA LEU A 539 -14.66 -0.09 6.59
C LEU A 539 -15.69 0.75 5.81
N TYR A 540 -16.96 0.64 6.20
CA TYR A 540 -18.06 1.46 5.70
C TYR A 540 -18.59 2.32 6.84
N VAL A 541 -17.97 3.49 7.04
CA VAL A 541 -18.26 4.37 8.16
C VAL A 541 -18.58 5.77 7.68
N SER A 542 -19.74 6.29 8.08
CA SER A 542 -20.16 7.66 7.80
C SER A 542 -21.37 8.02 8.64
N ASP A 543 -21.38 9.21 9.23
CA ASP A 543 -22.49 9.79 10.01
C ASP A 543 -23.33 10.80 9.20
N THR A 544 -22.83 11.21 8.03
CA THR A 544 -23.53 12.11 7.10
C THR A 544 -24.93 11.60 6.76
N PRO A 545 -26.01 12.39 6.95
CA PRO A 545 -27.39 11.92 6.80
C PRO A 545 -27.73 11.21 5.48
N LYS A 546 -27.16 11.68 4.35
CA LYS A 546 -27.40 11.10 3.01
C LYS A 546 -26.56 9.86 2.71
N ARG A 547 -25.50 9.61 3.48
CA ARG A 547 -24.52 8.55 3.22
C ARG A 547 -24.19 7.80 4.51
N ARG A 548 -25.17 7.62 5.39
CA ARG A 548 -24.97 6.96 6.68
C ARG A 548 -24.54 5.50 6.46
N MET A 549 -23.44 5.11 7.10
CA MET A 549 -22.86 3.77 6.97
C MET A 549 -22.32 3.29 8.32
N ALA A 550 -22.56 2.01 8.61
CA ALA A 550 -22.09 1.30 9.80
C ALA A 550 -21.77 -0.17 9.48
N GLY A 551 -21.03 -0.38 8.38
CA GLY A 551 -20.71 -1.70 7.85
C GLY A 551 -19.23 -2.04 7.94
N LEU A 552 -18.95 -3.34 7.98
CA LEU A 552 -17.62 -3.94 7.97
C LEU A 552 -17.64 -5.13 7.02
N LEU A 553 -16.70 -5.16 6.07
CA LEU A 553 -16.45 -6.33 5.23
C LEU A 553 -15.08 -6.90 5.57
N ILE A 554 -15.03 -8.19 5.91
CA ILE A 554 -13.79 -8.94 6.06
C ILE A 554 -13.70 -9.92 4.90
N TYR A 555 -12.58 -9.90 4.18
CA TYR A 555 -12.45 -10.65 2.94
C TYR A 555 -11.01 -11.10 2.68
N THR A 556 -10.86 -12.07 1.78
CA THR A 556 -9.55 -12.60 1.41
C THR A 556 -8.76 -11.60 0.58
N ALA A 557 -7.52 -11.32 1.00
CA ALA A 557 -6.63 -10.32 0.42
C ALA A 557 -5.58 -10.88 -0.55
N ALA A 558 -5.43 -12.20 -0.64
CA ALA A 558 -4.45 -12.88 -1.49
C ALA A 558 -5.07 -14.13 -2.14
N GLY A 559 -5.46 -14.04 -3.42
CA GLY A 559 -6.01 -15.17 -4.18
C GLY A 559 -4.96 -16.10 -4.79
N ASP A 560 -3.67 -15.75 -4.74
CA ASP A 560 -2.59 -16.45 -5.45
C ASP A 560 -1.84 -17.51 -4.63
N SER A 561 -2.00 -17.54 -3.30
CA SER A 561 -1.26 -18.48 -2.44
C SER A 561 -2.11 -19.39 -1.57
N GLU A 562 -3.32 -18.96 -1.25
CA GLU A 562 -4.28 -19.68 -0.40
C GLU A 562 -5.60 -19.63 -1.16
N GLY A 563 -5.85 -20.63 -2.03
CA GLY A 563 -7.11 -20.67 -2.78
C GLY A 563 -8.31 -20.48 -1.86
N THR A 564 -9.37 -19.85 -2.34
CA THR A 564 -10.61 -19.68 -1.56
C THR A 564 -11.20 -21.05 -1.28
N MET A 565 -11.08 -21.54 -0.03
CA MET A 565 -11.59 -22.85 0.37
C MET A 565 -13.06 -22.78 0.86
N GLY A 566 -13.76 -21.65 0.71
CA GLY A 566 -15.09 -21.46 1.30
C GLY A 566 -15.06 -21.27 2.81
N GLY A 567 -13.89 -20.95 3.39
CA GLY A 567 -13.69 -20.84 4.84
C GLY A 567 -14.48 -19.69 5.45
N LEU A 568 -14.31 -18.48 4.90
CA LEU A 568 -15.04 -17.29 5.36
C LEU A 568 -16.53 -17.40 5.05
N VAL A 569 -16.85 -17.92 3.87
CA VAL A 569 -18.22 -18.17 3.42
C VAL A 569 -18.95 -19.06 4.42
N ARG A 570 -18.32 -20.12 4.92
CA ARG A 570 -18.88 -20.99 5.96
C ARG A 570 -19.02 -20.28 7.30
N MET A 571 -18.09 -19.40 7.65
CA MET A 571 -18.14 -18.62 8.90
C MET A 571 -19.27 -17.58 8.92
N ALA A 572 -19.78 -17.13 7.77
CA ALA A 572 -20.92 -16.21 7.69
C ALA A 572 -22.28 -16.83 8.09
N ARG A 573 -22.34 -18.15 8.34
CA ARG A 573 -23.57 -18.82 8.82
C ARG A 573 -23.84 -18.43 10.28
N PRO A 574 -25.11 -18.28 10.70
CA PRO A 574 -25.45 -17.75 12.04
C PRO A 574 -24.71 -18.39 13.21
N GLU A 575 -24.71 -19.73 13.29
CA GLU A 575 -24.05 -20.48 14.38
C GLU A 575 -22.53 -20.32 14.38
N SER A 576 -21.92 -20.38 13.19
CA SER A 576 -20.47 -20.23 13.03
C SER A 576 -20.04 -18.81 13.40
N LEU A 577 -20.77 -17.81 12.89
CA LEU A 577 -20.47 -16.40 13.13
C LEU A 577 -20.63 -16.05 14.61
N TRP A 578 -21.67 -16.57 15.26
CA TRP A 578 -21.85 -16.41 16.70
C TRP A 578 -20.63 -16.91 17.47
N SER A 579 -20.14 -18.11 17.16
CA SER A 579 -18.95 -18.68 17.81
C SER A 579 -17.71 -17.79 17.63
N VAL A 580 -17.48 -17.29 16.41
CA VAL A 580 -16.35 -16.38 16.11
C VAL A 580 -16.49 -15.06 16.87
N VAL A 581 -17.66 -14.44 16.86
CA VAL A 581 -17.91 -13.16 17.52
C VAL A 581 -17.80 -13.29 19.04
N ALA A 582 -18.37 -14.35 19.63
CA ALA A 582 -18.30 -14.62 21.06
C ALA A 582 -16.86 -14.82 21.52
N ASN A 583 -16.05 -15.60 20.78
CA ASN A 583 -14.63 -15.77 21.07
C ASN A 583 -13.86 -14.47 20.94
N ALA A 584 -14.06 -13.70 19.86
CA ALA A 584 -13.36 -12.44 19.63
C ALA A 584 -13.62 -11.44 20.76
N ILE A 585 -14.88 -11.37 21.21
CA ILE A 585 -15.31 -10.49 22.29
C ILE A 585 -14.77 -11.00 23.65
N SER A 586 -14.77 -12.31 23.89
CA SER A 586 -14.20 -12.91 25.09
C SER A 586 -12.70 -12.64 25.20
N ASP A 587 -11.94 -12.89 24.14
CA ASP A 587 -10.49 -12.70 24.10
C ASP A 587 -10.12 -11.22 24.19
N ALA A 588 -10.96 -10.34 23.65
CA ALA A 588 -10.78 -8.90 23.80
C ALA A 588 -10.91 -8.40 25.24
N LYS A 589 -11.47 -9.17 26.20
CA LYS A 589 -11.52 -8.78 27.63
C LYS A 589 -10.13 -8.65 28.26
N TRP A 590 -9.17 -9.49 27.86
CA TRP A 590 -7.87 -9.57 28.53
C TRP A 590 -6.71 -9.67 27.54
N CYS A 591 -5.73 -8.78 27.69
CA CYS A 591 -4.49 -8.81 26.93
C CYS A 591 -3.36 -9.31 27.84
N SER A 592 -2.43 -10.08 27.29
CA SER A 592 -1.22 -10.50 28.00
C SER A 592 -0.36 -9.34 28.52
N THR A 593 -0.55 -8.13 27.99
CA THR A 593 0.14 -6.91 28.39
C THR A 593 -0.71 -6.03 29.32
N ASP A 594 -1.85 -6.51 29.83
CA ASP A 594 -2.61 -5.76 30.85
C ASP A 594 -1.88 -5.75 32.20
N PRO A 595 -2.03 -4.66 32.99
CA PRO A 595 -2.86 -3.47 32.74
C PRO A 595 -2.20 -2.41 31.85
N VAL A 596 -0.97 -2.60 31.39
CA VAL A 596 -0.25 -1.60 30.57
C VAL A 596 -1.00 -1.31 29.27
N CYS A 597 -1.56 -2.33 28.62
CA CYS A 597 -2.32 -2.14 27.38
C CYS A 597 -3.61 -1.32 27.61
N MET A 598 -4.44 -1.68 28.58
CA MET A 598 -5.73 -1.02 28.80
C MET A 598 -5.64 0.29 29.61
N ASP A 599 -4.91 0.32 30.72
CA ASP A 599 -4.88 1.46 31.65
C ASP A 599 -3.79 2.46 31.26
N ALA A 600 -2.54 2.00 31.07
CA ALA A 600 -1.46 2.92 30.69
C ALA A 600 -1.64 3.41 29.23
N GLY A 601 -2.24 2.57 28.38
CA GLY A 601 -2.64 2.91 27.02
C GLY A 601 -3.65 4.05 26.92
N GLU A 602 -4.33 4.43 28.01
CA GLU A 602 -5.23 5.60 28.00
C GLU A 602 -4.54 6.92 27.62
N LYS A 603 -3.21 6.99 27.77
CA LYS A 603 -2.41 8.16 27.36
C LYS A 603 -2.08 8.18 25.87
N GLY A 604 -2.48 7.14 25.13
CA GLY A 604 -2.07 6.92 23.76
C GLY A 604 -0.84 6.02 23.64
N GLN A 605 -0.92 5.07 22.72
CA GLN A 605 0.17 4.19 22.31
C GLN A 605 0.12 3.92 20.81
N GLY A 606 1.09 3.15 20.29
CA GLY A 606 1.15 2.82 18.87
C GLY A 606 1.52 4.01 17.97
N PRO A 607 1.26 3.91 16.66
CA PRO A 607 1.61 4.96 15.71
C PRO A 607 0.92 6.29 16.05
N ASP A 608 1.71 7.37 16.09
CA ASP A 608 1.27 8.73 16.45
C ASP A 608 0.57 8.83 17.83
N SER A 609 0.72 7.82 18.70
CA SER A 609 0.00 7.72 19.99
C SER A 609 -1.53 7.71 19.83
N CYS A 610 -2.03 7.24 18.68
CA CYS A 610 -3.45 7.27 18.33
C CYS A 610 -4.24 6.02 18.77
N ASN A 611 -3.61 5.04 19.43
CA ASN A 611 -4.29 3.86 19.95
C ASN A 611 -4.47 3.97 21.47
N LEU A 612 -5.61 3.51 21.99
CA LEU A 612 -5.82 3.37 23.43
C LEU A 612 -5.55 1.93 23.86
N ALA A 613 -6.55 1.10 24.12
CA ALA A 613 -6.35 -0.30 24.52
C ALA A 613 -6.13 -1.22 23.29
N ALA A 614 -5.03 -1.02 22.56
CA ALA A 614 -4.67 -1.83 21.40
C ALA A 614 -3.13 -1.95 21.21
N CYS A 615 -2.62 -3.18 21.28
CA CYS A 615 -1.20 -3.50 21.09
C CYS A 615 -1.02 -4.77 20.24
N HIS A 616 0.25 -5.12 19.95
CA HIS A 616 0.60 -6.31 19.15
C HIS A 616 0.06 -7.62 19.75
N GLY A 617 -0.17 -7.66 21.06
CA GLY A 617 -0.69 -8.85 21.74
C GLY A 617 -2.20 -9.05 21.62
N CYS A 618 -2.97 -8.08 21.11
CA CYS A 618 -4.44 -8.21 21.08
C CYS A 618 -5.12 -7.71 19.80
N ALA A 619 -4.64 -6.60 19.21
CA ALA A 619 -5.43 -5.89 18.19
C ALA A 619 -4.64 -5.47 16.95
N LEU A 620 -3.30 -5.38 16.97
CA LEU A 620 -2.57 -4.97 15.76
C LEU A 620 -2.49 -6.12 14.74
N LEU A 621 -2.76 -5.80 13.48
CA LEU A 621 -2.72 -6.72 12.34
C LEU A 621 -1.49 -6.44 11.44
N PRO A 622 -1.13 -7.37 10.53
CA PRO A 622 -0.20 -7.05 9.45
C PRO A 622 -0.67 -5.86 8.61
N GLU A 623 0.28 -5.10 8.07
CA GLU A 623 0.02 -3.87 7.28
C GLU A 623 -0.84 -4.14 6.04
N THR A 624 -0.79 -5.35 5.48
CA THR A 624 -1.61 -5.75 4.32
C THR A 624 -3.08 -5.92 4.65
N SER A 625 -3.41 -6.07 5.94
CA SER A 625 -4.75 -6.44 6.44
C SER A 625 -5.57 -5.23 6.91
N CYS A 626 -4.90 -4.19 7.41
CA CYS A 626 -5.53 -2.96 7.92
C CYS A 626 -5.48 -1.84 6.87
N GLU A 627 -6.56 -1.08 6.70
CA GLU A 627 -6.59 0.07 5.76
C GLU A 627 -6.02 1.37 6.37
N GLU A 628 -5.93 1.44 7.71
CA GLU A 628 -5.57 2.65 8.46
C GLU A 628 -4.19 2.55 9.15
N PHE A 629 -3.39 1.54 8.78
CA PHE A 629 -2.05 1.27 9.30
C PHE A 629 -2.00 1.11 10.83
N ASN A 630 -2.96 0.37 11.39
CA ASN A 630 -3.08 0.11 12.82
C ASN A 630 -3.16 1.38 13.70
N ARG A 631 -3.75 2.47 13.19
CA ARG A 631 -4.06 3.69 13.95
C ARG A 631 -5.52 3.71 14.41
N PHE A 632 -5.83 4.45 15.47
CA PHE A 632 -7.22 4.68 15.93
C PHE A 632 -7.91 3.39 16.40
N LEU A 633 -7.19 2.57 17.17
CA LEU A 633 -7.69 1.30 17.71
C LEU A 633 -7.88 1.37 19.23
N ASP A 634 -8.94 0.71 19.72
CA ASP A 634 -9.23 0.62 21.15
C ASP A 634 -10.24 -0.50 21.46
N ARG A 635 -9.81 -1.61 22.05
CA ARG A 635 -10.77 -2.68 22.41
C ARG A 635 -11.74 -2.27 23.52
N GLY A 636 -11.44 -1.19 24.24
CA GLY A 636 -12.34 -0.62 25.26
C GLY A 636 -13.70 -0.22 24.70
N VAL A 637 -13.78 0.29 23.45
CA VAL A 637 -15.07 0.60 22.82
C VAL A 637 -15.86 -0.65 22.40
N VAL A 638 -15.21 -1.81 22.32
CA VAL A 638 -15.85 -3.08 21.98
C VAL A 638 -16.40 -3.75 23.25
N VAL A 639 -15.54 -3.95 24.27
CA VAL A 639 -15.86 -4.78 25.45
C VAL A 639 -16.00 -4.00 26.77
N GLY A 640 -15.70 -2.71 26.78
CA GLY A 640 -15.60 -1.90 28.00
C GLY A 640 -14.17 -1.85 28.54
N THR A 641 -13.97 -1.01 29.56
CA THR A 641 -12.68 -0.89 30.27
C THR A 641 -12.80 -1.42 31.70
N PHE A 642 -11.68 -1.63 32.39
CA PHE A 642 -11.70 -2.04 33.80
C PHE A 642 -12.47 -1.05 34.70
N LEU A 643 -12.36 0.26 34.42
CA LEU A 643 -13.08 1.31 35.15
C LEU A 643 -14.53 1.49 34.69
N HIS A 644 -14.81 1.23 33.41
CA HIS A 644 -16.13 1.38 32.81
C HIS A 644 -16.52 0.12 32.01
N PRO A 645 -16.92 -0.98 32.68
CA PRO A 645 -17.23 -2.25 32.01
C PRO A 645 -18.43 -2.15 31.04
N ARG A 646 -19.37 -1.24 31.31
CA ARG A 646 -20.55 -1.00 30.45
C ARG A 646 -20.29 -0.05 29.27
N LEU A 647 -19.04 0.39 29.05
CA LEU A 647 -18.71 1.33 27.98
C LEU A 647 -18.78 0.68 26.59
N GLY A 648 -18.41 -0.60 26.49
CA GLY A 648 -18.30 -1.30 25.21
C GLY A 648 -19.64 -1.47 24.50
N TYR A 649 -19.65 -1.42 23.17
CA TYR A 649 -20.86 -1.66 22.37
C TYR A 649 -21.44 -3.06 22.62
N PHE A 650 -20.59 -4.06 22.86
CA PHE A 650 -20.95 -5.45 23.13
C PHE A 650 -20.93 -5.83 24.62
N SER A 651 -20.93 -4.85 25.54
CA SER A 651 -20.86 -5.14 26.99
C SER A 651 -21.98 -6.06 27.47
N ASP A 652 -23.15 -5.98 26.86
CA ASP A 652 -24.32 -6.76 27.29
C ASP A 652 -24.21 -8.25 26.92
N LEU A 653 -23.38 -8.62 25.93
CA LEU A 653 -23.05 -10.03 25.63
C LEU A 653 -22.14 -10.66 26.69
N LEU A 654 -21.54 -9.84 27.54
CA LEU A 654 -20.56 -10.26 28.55
C LEU A 654 -21.17 -10.35 29.95
N ALA A 655 -22.45 -10.03 30.08
CA ALA A 655 -23.14 -9.83 31.35
C ALA A 655 -23.70 -11.12 31.98
N ASP A 656 -23.39 -12.29 31.42
CA ASP A 656 -23.74 -13.60 31.98
C ASP A 656 -22.51 -14.42 32.41
#